data_AF-A0A6J5J5W1-F1
#
_entry.id   AF-A0A6J5J5W1-F1
#
_cell.length_a   1.000
_cell.length_b   1.000
_cell.length_c   1.000
_cell.angle_alpha   90.00
_cell.angle_beta   90.00
_cell.angle_gamma   90.00
#
_symmetry.space_group_name_H-M   'P 1'
#
loop_
_entity.id
_entity.type
_entity.pdbx_description
1 polymer ?
#
loop_
_entity_poly.entity_id
_entity_poly.type
_entity_poly.pdbx_seq_one_letter_code
_entity_poly.pdbx_strand_id
1 'polypeptide(L)'
;MQKLDAASPQAMSTDFTADNVARLKALFPELVTEGPGGASVDVDVLKALVGERTVGDADERYGFHWHGKRSARQAALTPSTGTLRPCPDDSVAWDDTRHLVIEGDNLDVMKLLHKSYAGKVKLVYIDPPYNTGSDFVYPDDFSDSIRHYLAMTGQTQGGVKRSTNTEANGRFHTDWLNMMYPRLKLAHALLSDEGLIAVHIDEHEVHALVLMLREIFGEENELGVAVWDKRNPKGDARGVAYQHESLVLFARNAETLLEQAPLKRPKRNAQRMLDAAHDAVYRSGNAKDAQKAYRAWMKAQTNLSGGEVMYDRLSEEGRVYRLVSMAWPNKKKAPEEYFTPLIHPVTGKPCAMPARGWRNPPATMQALIERGQIEFGADESTQPQRIYYLDENMYENVPSVLPFAGSDDALLKTLGIPFDLPKPVDFAAAVIGWCTRGDDIVLDCFAGSGSTGHAVMQVNATDGGARRYVLVQLPEALDRRDKTQLAAADFCAKLKKPLTLAEVTKERLRRAAQQVARDYPESYGDLGFRVYRLDTTNVIEWDPRRDDFDHALFASVEHVKTGRSEDDLLAELTLKLGLDLCTPVEHHQVAGKTVHLIGRSIVACFDARITRDDAGPLADGIVDLLDATGTTHDVTCLFRDSGFVDDVAKLNLAALLEQHGVKRVRSL
;
A
#
# COMPACT_ATOMS: atom_id res chain seq x y z
N MET A 1 -35.59 -13.43 -9.94
CA MET A 1 -34.57 -12.36 -9.94
C MET A 1 -34.72 -11.53 -8.68
N GLN A 2 -33.64 -11.31 -7.90
CA GLN A 2 -33.68 -10.50 -6.67
C GLN A 2 -33.22 -9.06 -6.96
N LYS A 3 -33.92 -8.06 -6.40
CA LYS A 3 -33.61 -6.63 -6.56
C LYS A 3 -32.56 -6.18 -5.54
N LEU A 4 -31.64 -5.30 -5.97
CA LEU A 4 -30.61 -4.67 -5.14
C LEU A 4 -30.90 -3.18 -5.02
N ASP A 5 -31.27 -2.71 -3.83
CA ASP A 5 -31.46 -1.29 -3.54
C ASP A 5 -30.25 -0.69 -2.78
N ALA A 6 -30.25 0.62 -2.55
CA ALA A 6 -29.15 1.30 -1.85
C ALA A 6 -28.94 0.84 -0.39
N ALA A 7 -29.96 0.26 0.25
CA ALA A 7 -29.89 -0.24 1.63
C ALA A 7 -29.44 -1.71 1.71
N SER A 8 -29.37 -2.40 0.57
CA SER A 8 -28.95 -3.79 0.49
C SER A 8 -27.49 -3.94 0.94
N PRO A 9 -27.11 -4.96 1.73
CA PRO A 9 -25.71 -5.15 2.18
C PRO A 9 -24.69 -5.25 1.05
N GLN A 10 -25.12 -5.77 -0.11
CA GLN A 10 -24.32 -5.83 -1.33
C GLN A 10 -24.09 -4.43 -1.91
N ALA A 11 -25.00 -3.48 -1.68
CA ALA A 11 -24.94 -2.11 -2.16
C ALA A 11 -24.24 -1.12 -1.23
N MET A 12 -23.67 -1.57 -0.10
CA MET A 12 -22.91 -0.74 0.83
C MET A 12 -21.44 -1.15 0.87
N SER A 13 -20.55 -0.31 1.41
CA SER A 13 -19.21 -0.77 1.79
C SER A 13 -19.28 -1.84 2.89
N THR A 14 -18.17 -2.45 3.28
CA THR A 14 -18.15 -3.48 4.35
C THR A 14 -18.83 -2.98 5.62
N ASP A 15 -19.76 -3.79 6.15
CA ASP A 15 -20.27 -3.63 7.52
C ASP A 15 -19.26 -4.28 8.48
N PHE A 16 -18.37 -3.45 9.01
CA PHE A 16 -17.33 -3.89 9.95
C PHE A 16 -17.91 -4.44 11.25
N THR A 17 -19.10 -3.99 11.67
CA THR A 17 -19.70 -4.47 12.92
C THR A 17 -20.21 -5.89 12.73
N ALA A 18 -20.93 -6.15 11.63
CA ALA A 18 -21.38 -7.49 11.29
C ALA A 18 -20.21 -8.46 11.05
N ASP A 19 -19.14 -8.03 10.35
CA ASP A 19 -17.95 -8.86 10.12
C ASP A 19 -17.24 -9.23 11.44
N ASN A 20 -17.09 -8.28 12.36
CA ASN A 20 -16.51 -8.55 13.68
C ASN A 20 -17.33 -9.58 14.47
N VAL A 21 -18.67 -9.46 14.45
CA VAL A 21 -19.56 -10.44 15.10
C VAL A 21 -19.43 -11.81 14.44
N ALA A 22 -19.32 -11.86 13.10
CA ALA A 22 -19.12 -13.12 12.38
C ALA A 22 -17.78 -13.78 12.72
N ARG A 23 -16.68 -13.02 12.82
CA ARG A 23 -15.36 -13.54 13.25
C ARG A 23 -15.39 -14.04 14.69
N LEU A 24 -16.03 -13.30 15.59
CA LEU A 24 -16.21 -13.74 16.97
C LEU A 24 -17.02 -15.04 17.03
N LYS A 25 -18.10 -15.16 16.26
CA LYS A 25 -18.90 -16.39 16.14
C LYS A 25 -18.09 -17.56 15.60
N ALA A 26 -17.20 -17.32 14.64
CA ALA A 26 -16.35 -18.36 14.06
C ALA A 26 -15.33 -18.91 15.06
N LEU A 27 -14.78 -18.05 15.93
CA LEU A 27 -13.84 -18.45 16.99
C LEU A 27 -14.55 -19.05 18.20
N PHE A 28 -15.68 -18.45 18.60
CA PHE A 28 -16.44 -18.77 19.80
C PHE A 28 -17.94 -18.81 19.49
N PRO A 29 -18.46 -19.92 18.95
CA PRO A 29 -19.88 -20.01 18.56
C PRO A 29 -20.84 -19.76 19.71
N GLU A 30 -20.53 -20.23 20.92
CA GLU A 30 -21.34 -20.02 22.13
C GLU A 30 -21.43 -18.56 22.60
N LEU A 31 -20.60 -17.66 22.05
CA LEU A 31 -20.60 -16.24 22.39
C LEU A 31 -21.83 -15.51 21.83
N VAL A 32 -22.37 -15.99 20.72
CA VAL A 32 -23.44 -15.28 19.99
C VAL A 32 -24.81 -15.86 20.36
N THR A 33 -25.62 -15.03 21.01
CA THR A 33 -26.99 -15.33 21.43
C THR A 33 -28.02 -14.52 20.63
N GLU A 34 -29.32 -14.78 20.84
CA GLU A 34 -30.39 -13.97 20.24
C GLU A 34 -30.87 -12.89 21.23
N GLY A 35 -30.90 -11.64 20.77
CA GLY A 35 -31.41 -10.49 21.53
C GLY A 35 -32.53 -9.74 20.77
N PRO A 36 -33.09 -8.68 21.37
CA PRO A 36 -34.23 -7.93 20.83
C PRO A 36 -34.02 -7.31 19.44
N GLY A 37 -32.77 -7.18 18.99
CA GLY A 37 -32.38 -6.65 17.69
C GLY A 37 -31.60 -7.62 16.79
N GLY A 38 -31.58 -8.93 17.11
CA GLY A 38 -30.82 -9.95 16.38
C GLY A 38 -29.66 -10.53 17.18
N ALA A 39 -28.61 -10.99 16.50
CA ALA A 39 -27.43 -11.60 17.11
C ALA A 39 -26.77 -10.66 18.14
N SER A 40 -26.62 -11.14 19.38
CA SER A 40 -26.03 -10.43 20.51
C SER A 40 -24.78 -11.16 20.99
N VAL A 41 -23.78 -10.42 21.49
CA VAL A 41 -22.56 -10.98 22.08
C VAL A 41 -22.73 -11.07 23.59
N ASP A 42 -22.65 -12.27 24.15
CA ASP A 42 -22.67 -12.48 25.59
C ASP A 42 -21.27 -12.20 26.18
N VAL A 43 -21.14 -11.04 26.83
CA VAL A 43 -19.87 -10.57 27.39
C VAL A 43 -19.40 -11.44 28.56
N ASP A 44 -20.32 -12.07 29.29
CA ASP A 44 -19.95 -12.91 30.44
C ASP A 44 -19.44 -14.27 29.96
N VAL A 45 -20.03 -14.82 28.88
CA VAL A 45 -19.46 -15.97 28.17
C VAL A 45 -18.08 -15.63 27.60
N LEU A 46 -17.88 -14.44 27.02
CA LEU A 46 -16.54 -14.03 26.54
C LEU A 46 -15.50 -14.09 27.66
N LYS A 47 -15.83 -13.50 28.82
CA LYS A 47 -14.95 -13.48 29.99
C LYS A 47 -14.62 -14.89 30.48
N ALA A 48 -15.62 -15.79 30.48
CA ALA A 48 -15.40 -17.19 30.85
C ALA A 48 -14.48 -17.91 29.86
N LEU A 49 -14.60 -17.65 28.56
CA LEU A 49 -13.79 -18.28 27.51
C LEU A 49 -12.35 -17.78 27.47
N VAL A 50 -12.12 -16.48 27.69
CA VAL A 50 -10.76 -15.88 27.68
C VAL A 50 -10.09 -15.89 29.06
N GLY A 51 -10.79 -16.36 30.09
CA GLY A 51 -10.34 -16.44 31.49
C GLY A 51 -10.51 -15.12 32.27
N GLU A 52 -11.09 -15.21 33.47
CA GLU A 52 -11.36 -14.05 34.35
C GLU A 52 -10.09 -13.29 34.76
N ARG A 53 -8.92 -13.95 34.81
CA ARG A 53 -7.63 -13.30 35.13
C ARG A 53 -7.15 -12.32 34.05
N THR A 54 -7.67 -12.43 32.83
CA THR A 54 -7.31 -11.59 31.67
C THR A 54 -8.21 -10.36 31.56
N VAL A 55 -9.35 -10.35 32.28
CA VAL A 55 -10.37 -9.29 32.26
C VAL A 55 -10.53 -8.71 33.68
N GLY A 56 -9.45 -8.14 34.22
CA GLY A 56 -9.46 -7.53 35.55
C GLY A 56 -9.63 -6.00 35.50
N ASP A 57 -10.70 -5.47 36.07
CA ASP A 57 -10.83 -4.04 36.44
C ASP A 57 -9.72 -3.69 37.44
N ALA A 58 -8.66 -3.06 36.94
CA ALA A 58 -7.68 -2.35 37.75
C ALA A 58 -7.89 -0.87 37.43
N ASP A 59 -8.15 -0.06 38.46
CA ASP A 59 -8.55 1.35 38.35
C ASP A 59 -7.52 2.23 37.60
N GLU A 60 -6.29 1.77 37.43
CA GLU A 60 -5.27 2.38 36.57
C GLU A 60 -4.73 1.36 35.56
N ARG A 61 -5.21 1.42 34.31
CA ARG A 61 -4.59 0.74 33.17
C ARG A 61 -3.77 1.75 32.37
N TYR A 62 -2.61 1.34 31.88
CA TYR A 62 -1.89 2.10 30.85
C TYR A 62 -2.80 2.27 29.64
N GLY A 63 -3.11 3.52 29.27
CA GLY A 63 -4.07 3.83 28.22
C GLY A 63 -3.76 5.15 27.54
N PHE A 64 -3.77 5.16 26.22
CA PHE A 64 -3.61 6.37 25.42
C PHE A 64 -4.99 6.98 25.16
N HIS A 65 -5.33 8.10 25.82
CA HIS A 65 -6.67 8.71 25.75
C HIS A 65 -6.62 10.14 25.22
N TRP A 66 -7.62 10.51 24.41
CA TRP A 66 -7.86 11.89 23.97
C TRP A 66 -9.36 12.12 23.72
N HIS A 67 -9.76 13.39 23.62
CA HIS A 67 -11.16 13.76 23.36
C HIS A 67 -11.57 13.43 21.92
N GLY A 68 -12.67 12.70 21.72
CA GLY A 68 -13.14 12.31 20.38
C GLY A 68 -12.69 10.93 19.90
N LYS A 69 -11.79 10.25 20.64
CA LYS A 69 -11.33 8.87 20.36
C LYS A 69 -12.46 7.89 20.05
N ARG A 70 -13.56 7.95 20.82
CA ARG A 70 -14.72 7.07 20.62
C ARG A 70 -15.38 7.29 19.25
N SER A 71 -15.56 8.55 18.87
CA SER A 71 -16.12 8.95 17.57
C SER A 71 -15.18 8.57 16.44
N ALA A 72 -13.87 8.82 16.58
CA ALA A 72 -12.85 8.42 15.62
C ALA A 72 -12.85 6.90 15.41
N ARG A 73 -12.99 6.10 16.47
CA ARG A 73 -13.12 4.64 16.38
C ARG A 73 -14.40 4.22 15.65
N GLN A 74 -15.52 4.88 15.90
CA GLN A 74 -16.79 4.60 15.23
C GLN A 74 -16.74 4.95 13.75
N ALA A 75 -16.08 6.05 13.39
CA ALA A 75 -15.97 6.51 12.01
C ALA A 75 -15.31 5.48 11.08
N ALA A 76 -14.33 4.72 11.59
CA ALA A 76 -13.72 3.61 10.86
C ALA A 76 -14.66 2.40 10.65
N LEU A 77 -15.69 2.26 11.50
CA LEU A 77 -16.66 1.16 11.43
C LEU A 77 -17.91 1.54 10.63
N THR A 78 -18.20 2.82 10.47
CA THR A 78 -19.35 3.32 9.70
C THR A 78 -19.13 3.07 8.21
N PRO A 79 -20.04 2.33 7.53
CA PRO A 79 -19.97 2.12 6.09
C PRO A 79 -20.03 3.44 5.31
N SER A 80 -19.35 3.49 4.17
CA SER A 80 -19.49 4.57 3.19
C SER A 80 -20.68 4.27 2.27
N THR A 81 -21.48 5.29 2.00
CA THR A 81 -22.60 5.25 1.02
C THR A 81 -22.18 5.76 -0.37
N GLY A 82 -20.90 6.10 -0.53
CA GLY A 82 -20.34 6.63 -1.76
C GLY A 82 -20.03 5.57 -2.80
N THR A 83 -19.52 6.01 -3.93
CA THR A 83 -18.97 5.19 -5.01
C THR A 83 -17.76 5.88 -5.62
N LEU A 84 -17.05 5.18 -6.51
CA LEU A 84 -15.95 5.75 -7.28
C LEU A 84 -16.31 5.79 -8.76
N ARG A 85 -16.28 6.97 -9.35
CA ARG A 85 -16.55 7.17 -10.78
C ARG A 85 -15.28 7.04 -11.61
N PRO A 86 -15.29 6.24 -12.69
CA PRO A 86 -14.16 6.14 -13.60
C PRO A 86 -13.97 7.47 -14.34
N CYS A 87 -12.72 7.88 -14.54
CA CYS A 87 -12.35 9.08 -15.27
C CYS A 87 -11.32 8.76 -16.38
N PRO A 88 -11.72 8.06 -17.48
CA PRO A 88 -10.80 7.65 -18.53
C PRO A 88 -10.02 8.81 -19.17
N ASP A 89 -10.67 9.97 -19.35
CA ASP A 89 -10.04 11.18 -19.94
C ASP A 89 -8.90 11.76 -19.08
N ASP A 90 -8.88 11.47 -17.78
CA ASP A 90 -7.79 11.87 -16.88
C ASP A 90 -6.77 10.75 -16.66
N SER A 91 -7.03 9.57 -17.20
CA SER A 91 -6.22 8.36 -17.04
C SER A 91 -5.12 8.25 -18.11
N VAL A 92 -4.19 7.32 -17.89
CA VAL A 92 -3.14 6.97 -18.84
C VAL A 92 -3.11 5.46 -19.00
N ALA A 93 -3.20 4.97 -20.24
CA ALA A 93 -3.22 3.54 -20.55
C ALA A 93 -4.30 2.77 -19.77
N TRP A 94 -5.55 3.26 -19.81
CA TRP A 94 -6.69 2.75 -19.03
C TRP A 94 -6.81 1.22 -19.08
N ASP A 95 -6.77 0.63 -20.27
CA ASP A 95 -7.02 -0.79 -20.46
C ASP A 95 -5.89 -1.68 -19.90
N ASP A 96 -4.65 -1.21 -19.97
CA ASP A 96 -3.45 -2.01 -19.67
C ASP A 96 -2.90 -1.80 -18.24
N THR A 97 -3.14 -0.61 -17.67
CA THR A 97 -2.52 -0.25 -16.40
C THR A 97 -3.19 -0.89 -15.20
N ARG A 98 -2.38 -1.20 -14.18
CA ARG A 98 -2.83 -1.70 -12.87
C ARG A 98 -2.70 -0.68 -11.76
N HIS A 99 -2.26 0.53 -12.09
CA HIS A 99 -2.07 1.64 -11.16
C HIS A 99 -3.36 2.44 -10.96
N LEU A 100 -3.61 2.90 -9.73
CA LEU A 100 -4.80 3.67 -9.38
C LEU A 100 -4.43 5.03 -8.79
N VAL A 101 -5.15 6.06 -9.23
CA VAL A 101 -5.17 7.39 -8.63
C VAL A 101 -6.62 7.75 -8.31
N ILE A 102 -6.95 7.87 -7.03
CA ILE A 102 -8.30 8.11 -6.56
C ILE A 102 -8.37 9.51 -5.95
N GLU A 103 -9.22 10.34 -6.53
CA GLU A 103 -9.49 11.69 -6.06
C GLU A 103 -10.70 11.63 -5.10
N GLY A 104 -10.47 11.94 -3.82
CA GLY A 104 -11.50 11.76 -2.80
C GLY A 104 -11.01 12.00 -1.37
N ASP A 105 -11.94 12.04 -0.42
CA ASP A 105 -11.57 11.91 0.99
C ASP A 105 -11.03 10.49 1.24
N ASN A 106 -9.85 10.42 1.85
CA ASN A 106 -9.15 9.16 2.03
C ASN A 106 -9.83 8.21 3.01
N LEU A 107 -10.59 8.70 4.00
CA LEU A 107 -11.35 7.85 4.91
C LEU A 107 -12.47 7.12 4.17
N ASP A 108 -13.26 7.83 3.37
CA ASP A 108 -14.32 7.22 2.56
C ASP A 108 -13.78 6.31 1.46
N VAL A 109 -12.75 6.74 0.75
CA VAL A 109 -12.13 5.91 -0.30
C VAL A 109 -11.60 4.61 0.30
N MET A 110 -10.91 4.63 1.44
CA MET A 110 -10.41 3.41 2.07
C MET A 110 -11.53 2.47 2.53
N LYS A 111 -12.69 2.99 2.96
CA LYS A 111 -13.88 2.15 3.25
C LYS A 111 -14.39 1.45 2.00
N LEU A 112 -14.45 2.16 0.87
CA LEU A 112 -14.89 1.59 -0.42
C LEU A 112 -13.90 0.53 -0.93
N LEU A 113 -12.59 0.76 -0.78
CA LEU A 113 -11.56 -0.20 -1.17
C LEU A 113 -11.52 -1.44 -0.29
N HIS A 114 -12.07 -1.40 0.93
CA HIS A 114 -11.96 -2.51 1.89
C HIS A 114 -12.43 -3.86 1.33
N LYS A 115 -13.58 -3.91 0.65
CA LYS A 115 -14.09 -5.17 0.08
C LYS A 115 -13.13 -5.80 -0.93
N SER A 116 -12.46 -4.98 -1.74
CA SER A 116 -11.62 -5.46 -2.84
C SER A 116 -10.15 -5.67 -2.44
N TYR A 117 -9.65 -4.92 -1.45
CA TYR A 117 -8.22 -4.85 -1.11
C TYR A 117 -7.88 -5.30 0.32
N ALA A 118 -8.86 -5.66 1.16
CA ALA A 118 -8.58 -6.19 2.50
C ALA A 118 -7.63 -7.38 2.46
N GLY A 119 -6.57 -7.34 3.29
CA GLY A 119 -5.56 -8.39 3.34
C GLY A 119 -4.63 -8.49 2.12
N LYS A 120 -4.64 -7.53 1.20
CA LYS A 120 -3.87 -7.60 -0.07
C LYS A 120 -2.74 -6.58 -0.17
N VAL A 121 -2.77 -5.50 0.63
CA VAL A 121 -1.77 -4.43 0.53
C VAL A 121 -0.46 -4.85 1.18
N LYS A 122 0.67 -4.77 0.46
CA LYS A 122 1.98 -5.10 1.04
C LYS A 122 2.54 -3.94 1.85
N LEU A 123 2.46 -2.73 1.30
CA LEU A 123 3.04 -1.54 1.92
C LEU A 123 2.01 -0.42 1.95
N VAL A 124 1.76 0.13 3.12
CA VAL A 124 1.16 1.45 3.26
C VAL A 124 2.30 2.44 3.48
N TYR A 125 2.56 3.32 2.53
CA TYR A 125 3.62 4.32 2.60
C TYR A 125 3.00 5.70 2.55
N ILE A 126 3.00 6.42 3.67
CA ILE A 126 2.26 7.67 3.82
C ILE A 126 3.10 8.78 4.42
N ASP A 127 2.78 10.00 4.02
CA ASP A 127 3.30 11.25 4.53
C ASP A 127 2.13 12.16 4.96
N PRO A 128 1.53 11.89 6.14
CA PRO A 128 0.43 12.70 6.64
C PRO A 128 0.91 14.13 6.98
N PRO A 129 -0.01 15.11 7.14
CA PRO A 129 0.36 16.44 7.64
C PRO A 129 1.03 16.33 9.01
N TYR A 130 2.06 17.14 9.26
CA TYR A 130 2.90 17.05 10.47
C TYR A 130 2.32 17.80 11.67
N ASN A 131 1.25 18.56 11.47
CA ASN A 131 0.60 19.38 12.50
C ASN A 131 1.55 20.47 13.04
N THR A 132 2.07 21.30 12.13
CA THR A 132 3.00 22.42 12.41
C THR A 132 2.29 23.77 12.62
N GLY A 133 0.94 23.79 12.63
CA GLY A 133 0.16 25.03 12.75
C GLY A 133 -0.33 25.64 11.43
N SER A 134 0.38 25.39 10.33
CA SER A 134 -0.02 25.78 8.96
C SER A 134 -0.62 24.63 8.15
N ASP A 135 -0.50 23.40 8.65
CA ASP A 135 -0.92 22.23 7.91
C ASP A 135 -2.45 22.14 7.80
N PHE A 136 -2.88 21.63 6.66
CA PHE A 136 -4.27 21.26 6.45
C PHE A 136 -4.55 19.96 7.22
N VAL A 137 -5.37 20.07 8.27
CA VAL A 137 -5.95 18.91 8.95
C VAL A 137 -7.34 18.70 8.38
N TYR A 138 -7.65 17.48 7.95
CA TYR A 138 -8.95 17.16 7.37
C TYR A 138 -10.04 17.50 8.40
N PRO A 139 -11.00 18.38 8.04
CA PRO A 139 -12.12 18.70 8.91
C PRO A 139 -13.06 17.48 8.96
N ASP A 140 -12.84 16.58 9.89
CA ASP A 140 -13.70 15.41 10.04
C ASP A 140 -15.08 15.82 10.61
N ASP A 141 -16.08 15.89 9.74
CA ASP A 141 -17.48 15.75 10.15
C ASP A 141 -17.80 14.25 10.18
N PHE A 142 -17.64 13.64 11.36
CA PHE A 142 -17.86 12.20 11.60
C PHE A 142 -19.28 11.72 11.26
N SER A 143 -20.23 12.64 11.04
CA SER A 143 -21.62 12.31 10.75
C SER A 143 -21.92 12.18 9.25
N ASP A 144 -21.18 12.89 8.37
CA ASP A 144 -21.49 12.93 6.92
C ASP A 144 -20.28 13.40 6.07
N SER A 145 -19.18 12.64 6.09
CA SER A 145 -17.92 12.96 5.40
C SER A 145 -18.06 13.06 3.88
N ILE A 146 -18.93 12.24 3.27
CA ILE A 146 -19.22 12.30 1.84
C ILE A 146 -19.88 13.63 1.49
N ARG A 147 -20.92 14.05 2.22
CA ARG A 147 -21.57 15.33 1.96
C ARG A 147 -20.61 16.50 2.12
N HIS A 148 -19.73 16.44 3.13
CA HIS A 148 -18.68 17.44 3.31
C HIS A 148 -17.75 17.51 2.09
N TYR A 149 -17.27 16.36 1.61
CA TYR A 149 -16.47 16.27 0.40
C TYR A 149 -17.20 16.85 -0.82
N LEU A 150 -18.46 16.45 -1.05
CA LEU A 150 -19.26 16.93 -2.18
C LEU A 150 -19.53 18.45 -2.12
N ALA A 151 -19.65 19.00 -0.91
CA ALA A 151 -19.78 20.44 -0.71
C ALA A 151 -18.45 21.16 -1.02
N MET A 152 -17.30 20.58 -0.63
CA MET A 152 -15.98 21.13 -0.96
C MET A 152 -15.67 21.12 -2.46
N THR A 153 -16.08 20.09 -3.19
CA THR A 153 -15.88 19.97 -4.64
C THR A 153 -16.92 20.74 -5.46
N GLY A 154 -17.90 21.37 -4.82
CA GLY A 154 -18.99 22.07 -5.49
C GLY A 154 -20.02 21.16 -6.15
N GLN A 155 -20.01 19.85 -5.82
CA GLN A 155 -21.00 18.88 -6.26
C GLN A 155 -22.36 19.06 -5.54
N THR A 156 -22.42 19.82 -4.45
CA THR A 156 -23.66 20.20 -3.74
C THR A 156 -23.69 21.69 -3.36
N GLN A 157 -24.89 22.25 -3.12
CA GLN A 157 -25.04 23.64 -2.66
C GLN A 157 -24.71 23.76 -1.18
N GLY A 158 -23.53 24.29 -0.87
CA GLY A 158 -23.09 24.60 0.49
C GLY A 158 -21.59 24.88 0.50
N GLY A 159 -21.19 26.10 0.84
CA GLY A 159 -19.77 26.41 0.98
C GLY A 159 -19.22 25.82 2.28
N VAL A 160 -18.11 25.07 2.21
CA VAL A 160 -17.39 24.60 3.38
C VAL A 160 -16.29 25.60 3.75
N LYS A 161 -16.22 26.00 5.01
CA LYS A 161 -15.06 26.77 5.51
C LYS A 161 -13.88 25.84 5.71
N ARG A 162 -12.78 26.11 5.03
CA ARG A 162 -11.47 25.52 5.32
C ARG A 162 -10.81 26.28 6.47
N SER A 163 -10.26 25.55 7.42
CA SER A 163 -9.45 26.10 8.50
C SER A 163 -8.19 25.28 8.68
N THR A 164 -7.06 25.94 8.84
CA THR A 164 -5.82 25.31 9.30
C THR A 164 -5.94 25.00 10.79
N ASN A 165 -5.27 23.95 11.25
CA ASN A 165 -5.22 23.65 12.68
C ASN A 165 -4.11 24.52 13.31
N THR A 166 -4.45 25.69 13.83
CA THR A 166 -3.46 26.62 14.40
C THR A 166 -2.99 26.19 15.80
N GLU A 167 -1.72 26.38 16.15
CA GLU A 167 -1.18 26.04 17.49
C GLU A 167 -1.92 26.70 18.67
N ALA A 168 -2.54 27.86 18.46
CA ALA A 168 -3.36 28.54 19.46
C ALA A 168 -4.69 27.81 19.78
N ASN A 169 -5.02 26.75 19.04
CA ASN A 169 -6.20 25.93 19.24
C ASN A 169 -5.99 25.00 20.45
N GLY A 170 -6.87 25.11 21.46
CA GLY A 170 -6.83 24.23 22.65
C GLY A 170 -7.08 22.74 22.35
N ARG A 171 -7.39 22.37 21.10
CA ARG A 171 -7.58 20.99 20.62
C ARG A 171 -6.56 20.55 19.56
N PHE A 172 -5.46 21.29 19.39
CA PHE A 172 -4.46 21.08 18.35
C PHE A 172 -4.09 19.61 18.10
N HIS A 173 -3.58 18.88 19.09
CA HIS A 173 -3.24 17.45 18.93
C HIS A 173 -4.47 16.56 18.78
N THR A 174 -5.57 16.90 19.45
CA THR A 174 -6.82 16.14 19.41
C THR A 174 -7.40 16.06 18.00
N ASP A 175 -7.37 17.16 17.25
CA ASP A 175 -7.93 17.23 15.91
C ASP A 175 -7.12 16.34 14.94
N TRP A 176 -5.78 16.37 15.05
CA TRP A 176 -4.91 15.47 14.29
C TRP A 176 -5.09 13.99 14.64
N LEU A 177 -5.20 13.67 15.94
CA LEU A 177 -5.45 12.30 16.41
C LEU A 177 -6.78 11.75 15.90
N ASN A 178 -7.83 12.57 15.93
CA ASN A 178 -9.15 12.19 15.45
C ASN A 178 -9.16 11.93 13.93
N MET A 179 -8.35 12.67 13.18
CA MET A 179 -8.15 12.49 11.74
C MET A 179 -7.35 11.23 11.41
N MET A 180 -6.22 11.00 12.08
CA MET A 180 -5.34 9.87 11.76
C MET A 180 -5.86 8.52 12.23
N TYR A 181 -6.48 8.43 13.41
CA TYR A 181 -6.90 7.15 13.99
C TYR A 181 -7.79 6.27 13.08
N PRO A 182 -8.89 6.77 12.50
CA PRO A 182 -9.74 5.93 11.65
C PRO A 182 -9.01 5.51 10.37
N ARG A 183 -8.16 6.39 9.83
CA ARG A 183 -7.39 6.16 8.61
C ARG A 183 -6.34 5.06 8.81
N LEU A 184 -5.59 5.11 9.92
CA LEU A 184 -4.62 4.06 10.29
C LEU A 184 -5.30 2.72 10.58
N LYS A 185 -6.50 2.73 11.18
CA LYS A 185 -7.26 1.51 11.44
C LYS A 185 -7.72 0.81 10.15
N LEU A 186 -8.14 1.58 9.14
CA LEU A 186 -8.47 1.04 7.81
C LEU A 186 -7.22 0.58 7.07
N ALA A 187 -6.13 1.36 7.12
CA ALA A 187 -4.84 0.97 6.54
C ALA A 187 -4.36 -0.38 7.10
N HIS A 188 -4.47 -0.58 8.43
CA HIS A 188 -4.19 -1.86 9.07
C HIS A 188 -5.02 -2.98 8.45
N ALA A 189 -6.34 -2.81 8.27
CA ALA A 189 -7.23 -3.82 7.68
C ALA A 189 -6.93 -4.16 6.21
N LEU A 190 -6.37 -3.20 5.45
CA LEU A 190 -5.97 -3.40 4.06
C LEU A 190 -4.67 -4.19 3.91
N LEU A 191 -3.78 -4.14 4.90
CA LEU A 191 -2.49 -4.84 4.86
C LEU A 191 -2.68 -6.36 4.83
N SER A 192 -1.87 -7.04 4.01
CA SER A 192 -1.68 -8.49 4.10
C SER A 192 -0.96 -8.88 5.40
N ASP A 193 -0.94 -10.16 5.74
CA ASP A 193 -0.29 -10.62 6.99
C ASP A 193 1.22 -10.30 7.01
N GLU A 194 1.89 -10.35 5.86
CA GLU A 194 3.27 -9.89 5.70
C GLU A 194 3.37 -8.38 5.42
N GLY A 195 2.26 -7.65 5.44
CA GLY A 195 2.21 -6.24 5.11
C GLY A 195 2.86 -5.38 6.20
N LEU A 196 3.29 -4.18 5.83
CA LEU A 196 3.77 -3.18 6.78
C LEU A 196 3.33 -1.77 6.41
N ILE A 197 3.32 -0.89 7.40
CA ILE A 197 3.11 0.55 7.25
C ILE A 197 4.40 1.30 7.54
N ALA A 198 4.69 2.31 6.72
CA ALA A 198 5.79 3.25 6.84
C ALA A 198 5.22 4.67 6.84
N VAL A 199 5.34 5.36 7.97
CA VAL A 199 4.76 6.70 8.17
C VAL A 199 5.88 7.71 8.40
N HIS A 200 5.92 8.74 7.55
CA HIS A 200 6.76 9.92 7.77
C HIS A 200 6.13 10.83 8.82
N ILE A 201 6.95 11.36 9.72
CA ILE A 201 6.50 12.34 10.72
C ILE A 201 7.69 13.15 11.24
N ASP A 202 7.47 14.40 11.62
CA ASP A 202 8.46 15.20 12.32
C ASP A 202 8.34 15.05 13.85
N GLU A 203 9.04 15.92 14.59
CA GLU A 203 9.06 15.94 16.05
C GLU A 203 7.72 16.27 16.72
N HIS A 204 6.74 16.89 16.03
CA HIS A 204 5.53 17.40 16.66
C HIS A 204 4.57 16.29 17.10
N GLU A 205 4.37 15.27 16.25
CA GLU A 205 3.36 14.22 16.49
C GLU A 205 3.96 12.81 16.55
N VAL A 206 5.29 12.64 16.45
CA VAL A 206 5.92 11.30 16.44
C VAL A 206 5.52 10.41 17.62
N HIS A 207 5.46 10.98 18.83
CA HIS A 207 5.11 10.22 20.03
C HIS A 207 3.65 9.79 20.03
N ALA A 208 2.75 10.71 19.66
CA ALA A 208 1.33 10.45 19.50
C ALA A 208 1.06 9.38 18.44
N LEU A 209 1.74 9.46 17.29
CA LEU A 209 1.67 8.48 16.22
C LEU A 209 2.12 7.09 16.66
N VAL A 210 3.27 6.97 17.32
CA VAL A 210 3.80 5.67 17.79
C VAL A 210 2.82 5.03 18.78
N LEU A 211 2.28 5.79 19.73
CA LEU A 211 1.27 5.28 20.67
C LEU A 211 -0.01 4.82 19.96
N MET A 212 -0.43 5.57 18.94
CA MET A 212 -1.59 5.21 18.13
C MET A 212 -1.36 3.91 17.35
N LEU A 213 -0.19 3.77 16.72
CA LEU A 213 0.17 2.56 15.97
C LEU A 213 0.31 1.35 16.91
N ARG A 214 0.90 1.48 18.10
CA ARG A 214 0.93 0.42 19.10
C ARG A 214 -0.46 -0.04 19.53
N GLU A 215 -1.41 0.88 19.65
CA GLU A 215 -2.81 0.50 19.95
C GLU A 215 -3.48 -0.23 18.78
N ILE A 216 -3.20 0.15 17.54
CA ILE A 216 -3.87 -0.40 16.35
C ILE A 216 -3.25 -1.73 15.91
N PHE A 217 -1.91 -1.82 15.93
CA PHE A 217 -1.12 -2.92 15.40
C PHE A 217 -0.62 -3.87 16.50
N GLY A 218 -0.57 -3.45 17.76
CA GLY A 218 0.16 -4.15 18.83
C GLY A 218 1.61 -3.70 18.92
N GLU A 219 2.17 -3.66 20.13
CA GLU A 219 3.55 -3.22 20.37
C GLU A 219 4.58 -4.23 19.86
N GLU A 220 4.22 -5.53 19.88
CA GLU A 220 5.01 -6.63 19.33
C GLU A 220 5.23 -6.52 17.82
N ASN A 221 4.41 -5.72 17.13
CA ASN A 221 4.48 -5.52 15.70
C ASN A 221 5.25 -4.26 15.29
N GLU A 222 5.85 -3.54 16.24
CA GLU A 222 6.76 -2.42 15.97
C GLU A 222 8.07 -2.93 15.37
N LEU A 223 8.39 -2.50 14.14
CA LEU A 223 9.66 -2.83 13.49
C LEU A 223 10.75 -1.82 13.86
N GLY A 224 10.35 -0.58 14.15
CA GLY A 224 11.21 0.45 14.71
C GLY A 224 10.85 1.86 14.25
N VAL A 225 11.42 2.85 14.94
CA VAL A 225 11.37 4.26 14.57
C VAL A 225 12.74 4.65 14.01
N ALA A 226 12.82 4.79 12.69
CA ALA A 226 14.06 5.17 12.01
C ALA A 226 14.20 6.69 11.92
N VAL A 227 15.41 7.19 12.12
CA VAL A 227 15.78 8.60 11.96
C VAL A 227 16.17 8.84 10.51
N TRP A 228 15.36 9.58 9.77
CA TRP A 228 15.74 10.13 8.48
C TRP A 228 16.57 11.40 8.68
N ASP A 229 17.89 11.25 8.63
CA ASP A 229 18.84 12.35 8.78
C ASP A 229 18.98 13.11 7.45
N LYS A 230 18.38 14.31 7.40
CA LYS A 230 18.41 15.23 6.25
C LYS A 230 19.74 15.96 6.11
N ARG A 231 20.63 15.85 7.12
CA ARG A 231 21.96 16.51 7.17
C ARG A 231 21.91 18.02 6.94
N ASN A 232 20.83 18.66 7.35
CA ASN A 232 20.60 20.09 7.18
C ASN A 232 20.08 20.70 8.49
N PRO A 233 20.96 20.99 9.46
CA PRO A 233 20.55 21.59 10.73
C PRO A 233 20.05 23.02 10.51
N LYS A 234 18.89 23.35 11.10
CA LYS A 234 18.33 24.71 11.09
C LYS A 234 19.27 25.66 11.85
N GLY A 235 19.85 26.63 11.13
CA GLY A 235 20.90 27.51 11.67
C GLY A 235 20.42 28.57 12.67
N ASP A 236 19.11 28.78 12.79
CA ASP A 236 18.47 29.71 13.71
C ASP A 236 17.95 29.06 15.00
N ALA A 237 18.17 27.75 15.15
CA ALA A 237 17.78 27.03 16.35
C ALA A 237 18.50 27.58 17.59
N ARG A 238 17.72 27.96 18.61
CA ARG A 238 18.25 28.42 19.92
C ARG A 238 18.59 27.27 20.88
N GLY A 239 18.16 26.05 20.56
CA GLY A 239 18.37 24.83 21.33
C GLY A 239 18.95 23.71 20.47
N VAL A 240 18.35 22.51 20.52
CA VAL A 240 18.72 21.42 19.62
C VAL A 240 18.25 21.77 18.21
N ALA A 241 19.18 21.83 17.25
CA ALA A 241 18.86 22.01 15.84
C ALA A 241 18.33 20.69 15.26
N TYR A 242 17.01 20.55 15.17
CA TYR A 242 16.40 19.43 14.47
C TYR A 242 16.85 19.43 13.00
N GLN A 243 17.40 18.30 12.58
CA GLN A 243 17.94 18.07 11.23
C GLN A 243 17.46 16.73 10.65
N HIS A 244 16.51 16.09 11.33
CA HIS A 244 15.99 14.79 10.98
C HIS A 244 14.48 14.76 11.13
N GLU A 245 13.86 13.85 10.39
CA GLU A 245 12.47 13.42 10.58
C GLU A 245 12.47 11.94 10.98
N SER A 246 11.31 11.42 11.36
CA SER A 246 11.13 10.02 11.71
C SER A 246 10.38 9.27 10.61
N LEU A 247 10.80 8.03 10.37
CA LEU A 247 10.08 7.04 9.58
C LEU A 247 9.67 5.92 10.55
N VAL A 248 8.39 5.88 10.89
CA VAL A 248 7.81 4.90 11.83
C VAL A 248 7.37 3.66 11.07
N LEU A 249 7.85 2.49 11.47
CA LEU A 249 7.60 1.21 10.78
C LEU A 249 6.88 0.22 11.71
N PHE A 250 5.72 -0.28 11.25
CA PHE A 250 4.95 -1.34 11.91
C PHE A 250 4.56 -2.41 10.90
N ALA A 251 4.66 -3.68 11.27
CA ALA A 251 4.13 -4.78 10.48
C ALA A 251 2.67 -5.06 10.85
N ARG A 252 1.89 -5.65 9.94
CA ARG A 252 0.61 -6.27 10.28
C ARG A 252 0.82 -7.46 11.21
N ASN A 253 1.83 -8.28 10.91
CA ASN A 253 2.33 -9.35 11.75
C ASN A 253 3.86 -9.41 11.60
N ALA A 254 4.60 -8.96 12.63
CA ALA A 254 6.05 -8.86 12.57
C ALA A 254 6.75 -10.22 12.50
N GLU A 255 6.21 -11.23 13.19
CA GLU A 255 6.75 -12.60 13.14
C GLU A 255 6.68 -13.15 11.70
N THR A 256 5.51 -13.07 11.08
CA THR A 256 5.29 -13.55 9.70
C THR A 256 6.15 -12.78 8.70
N LEU A 257 6.23 -11.44 8.82
CA LEU A 257 7.07 -10.62 7.94
C LEU A 257 8.55 -11.01 8.07
N LEU A 258 9.07 -11.15 9.28
CA LEU A 258 10.50 -11.39 9.52
C LEU A 258 10.93 -12.80 9.09
N GLU A 259 10.03 -13.77 9.13
CA GLU A 259 10.28 -15.13 8.63
C GLU A 259 10.31 -15.18 7.09
N GLN A 260 9.37 -14.50 6.42
CA GLN A 260 9.19 -14.64 4.98
C GLN A 260 9.94 -13.60 4.15
N ALA A 261 10.01 -12.36 4.62
CA ALA A 261 10.56 -11.23 3.87
C ALA A 261 11.29 -10.26 4.82
N PRO A 262 12.46 -10.65 5.36
CA PRO A 262 13.18 -9.82 6.31
C PRO A 262 13.56 -8.48 5.68
N LEU A 263 13.33 -7.40 6.43
CA LEU A 263 13.59 -6.03 5.99
C LEU A 263 15.08 -5.79 5.75
N LYS A 264 15.47 -5.86 4.48
CA LYS A 264 16.86 -5.73 4.02
C LYS A 264 16.96 -4.72 2.90
N ARG A 265 18.11 -4.08 2.81
CA ARG A 265 18.47 -3.16 1.72
C ARG A 265 19.71 -3.64 0.98
N PRO A 266 19.86 -3.32 -0.31
CA PRO A 266 21.11 -3.54 -1.00
C PRO A 266 22.22 -2.69 -0.36
N LYS A 267 23.44 -3.25 -0.32
CA LYS A 267 24.65 -2.53 0.03
C LYS A 267 24.92 -1.47 -1.03
N ARG A 268 25.04 -0.22 -0.58
CA ARG A 268 25.11 0.97 -1.43
C ARG A 268 26.10 0.85 -2.59
N ASN A 269 27.28 0.28 -2.35
CA ASN A 269 28.33 0.21 -3.37
C ASN A 269 28.56 -1.20 -3.91
N ALA A 270 27.75 -2.20 -3.54
CA ALA A 270 28.04 -3.60 -3.88
C ALA A 270 28.15 -3.82 -5.40
N GLN A 271 27.19 -3.35 -6.19
CA GLN A 271 27.26 -3.51 -7.65
C GLN A 271 28.50 -2.83 -8.24
N ARG A 272 28.76 -1.58 -7.84
CA ARG A 272 29.94 -0.82 -8.29
C ARG A 272 31.26 -1.52 -7.95
N MET A 273 31.32 -2.21 -6.81
CA MET A 273 32.48 -3.01 -6.41
C MET A 273 32.63 -4.27 -7.27
N LEU A 274 31.53 -4.94 -7.61
CA LEU A 274 31.53 -6.09 -8.53
C LEU A 274 31.98 -5.66 -9.94
N ASP A 275 31.45 -4.54 -10.45
CA ASP A 275 31.84 -3.99 -11.76
C ASP A 275 33.32 -3.63 -11.79
N ALA A 276 33.83 -2.98 -10.74
CA ALA A 276 35.24 -2.63 -10.63
C ALA A 276 36.16 -3.86 -10.54
N ALA A 277 35.71 -4.92 -9.89
CA ALA A 277 36.43 -6.18 -9.84
C ALA A 277 36.45 -6.88 -11.21
N HIS A 278 35.30 -6.92 -11.89
CA HIS A 278 35.20 -7.44 -13.25
C HIS A 278 36.15 -6.69 -14.20
N ASP A 279 36.18 -5.36 -14.16
CA ASP A 279 37.10 -4.53 -14.94
C ASP A 279 38.57 -4.80 -14.60
N ALA A 280 38.89 -4.98 -13.31
CA ALA A 280 40.23 -5.31 -12.87
C ALA A 280 40.69 -6.67 -13.39
N VAL A 281 39.81 -7.68 -13.38
CA VAL A 281 40.07 -9.02 -13.92
C VAL A 281 40.24 -8.96 -15.43
N TYR A 282 39.33 -8.29 -16.14
CA TYR A 282 39.35 -8.19 -17.60
C TYR A 282 40.62 -7.52 -18.14
N ARG A 283 41.11 -6.47 -17.47
CA ARG A 283 42.29 -5.70 -17.91
C ARG A 283 43.62 -6.32 -17.45
N SER A 284 43.59 -7.25 -16.51
CA SER A 284 44.80 -7.83 -15.94
C SER A 284 45.11 -9.19 -16.58
N GLY A 285 46.38 -9.46 -16.87
CA GLY A 285 46.80 -10.74 -17.44
C GLY A 285 46.89 -11.90 -16.42
N ASN A 286 46.74 -11.63 -15.12
CA ASN A 286 46.80 -12.61 -14.05
C ASN A 286 46.08 -12.12 -12.77
N ALA A 287 45.77 -13.04 -11.85
CA ALA A 287 45.04 -12.76 -10.62
C ALA A 287 45.75 -11.77 -9.66
N LYS A 288 47.08 -11.78 -9.62
CA LYS A 288 47.85 -10.90 -8.72
C LYS A 288 47.75 -9.43 -9.15
N ASP A 289 47.81 -9.18 -10.45
CA ASP A 289 47.65 -7.83 -11.00
C ASP A 289 46.20 -7.35 -10.88
N ALA A 290 45.22 -8.25 -11.09
CA ALA A 290 43.79 -7.94 -10.87
C ALA A 290 43.53 -7.53 -9.41
N GLN A 291 44.04 -8.31 -8.46
CA GLN A 291 43.95 -8.02 -7.02
C GLN A 291 44.57 -6.66 -6.65
N LYS A 292 45.71 -6.32 -7.26
CA LYS A 292 46.38 -5.02 -7.05
C LYS A 292 45.56 -3.87 -7.62
N ALA A 293 45.03 -4.03 -8.84
CA ALA A 293 44.20 -3.03 -9.50
C ALA A 293 42.90 -2.76 -8.72
N TYR A 294 42.21 -3.82 -8.30
CA TYR A 294 40.99 -3.72 -7.50
C TYR A 294 41.23 -3.00 -6.16
N ARG A 295 42.29 -3.35 -5.42
CA ARG A 295 42.66 -2.64 -4.18
C ARG A 295 43.00 -1.17 -4.41
N ALA A 296 43.66 -0.84 -5.52
CA ALA A 296 43.95 0.55 -5.87
C ALA A 296 42.65 1.33 -6.12
N TRP A 297 41.69 0.72 -6.83
CA TRP A 297 40.36 1.30 -7.03
C TRP A 297 39.62 1.51 -5.71
N MET A 298 39.61 0.51 -4.82
CA MET A 298 38.99 0.59 -3.48
C MET A 298 39.54 1.75 -2.66
N LYS A 299 40.88 1.90 -2.64
CA LYS A 299 41.57 2.97 -1.89
C LYS A 299 41.25 4.37 -2.42
N ALA A 300 40.88 4.50 -3.69
CA ALA A 300 40.49 5.78 -4.28
C ALA A 300 39.05 6.19 -3.93
N GLN A 301 38.23 5.29 -3.37
CA GLN A 301 36.86 5.60 -3.01
C GLN A 301 36.78 6.26 -1.63
N THR A 302 36.00 7.33 -1.52
CA THR A 302 35.80 8.08 -0.26
C THR A 302 34.50 7.75 0.46
N ASN A 303 33.62 6.96 -0.18
CA ASN A 303 32.24 6.74 0.28
C ASN A 303 31.92 5.26 0.60
N LEU A 304 32.93 4.40 0.72
CA LEU A 304 32.76 3.02 1.18
C LEU A 304 32.60 2.99 2.71
N SER A 305 31.63 2.21 3.17
CA SER A 305 31.46 1.92 4.59
C SER A 305 32.60 1.03 5.12
N GLY A 306 32.81 1.03 6.43
CA GLY A 306 33.82 0.16 7.06
C GLY A 306 33.58 -1.34 6.79
N GLY A 307 32.32 -1.75 6.54
CA GLY A 307 31.99 -3.11 6.13
C GLY A 307 32.32 -3.41 4.66
N GLU A 308 32.12 -2.44 3.76
CA GLU A 308 32.46 -2.56 2.34
C GLU A 308 33.97 -2.56 2.11
N VAL A 309 34.73 -1.76 2.85
CA VAL A 309 36.21 -1.73 2.78
C VAL A 309 36.85 -3.10 3.05
N MET A 310 36.16 -3.99 3.77
CA MET A 310 36.66 -5.33 4.08
C MET A 310 36.57 -6.31 2.90
N TYR A 311 35.79 -6.00 1.88
CA TYR A 311 35.72 -6.78 0.64
C TYR A 311 36.86 -6.38 -0.28
N ASP A 312 38.09 -6.61 0.18
CA ASP A 312 39.31 -6.14 -0.49
C ASP A 312 40.02 -7.22 -1.31
N ARG A 313 39.39 -8.40 -1.49
CA ARG A 313 39.99 -9.59 -2.11
C ARG A 313 39.21 -10.11 -3.30
N LEU A 314 39.92 -10.75 -4.23
CA LEU A 314 39.42 -11.45 -5.38
C LEU A 314 39.80 -12.93 -5.30
N SER A 315 38.85 -13.83 -5.59
CA SER A 315 39.12 -15.26 -5.74
C SER A 315 39.92 -15.53 -7.02
N GLU A 316 40.31 -16.79 -7.26
CA GLU A 316 40.95 -17.19 -8.52
C GLU A 316 40.04 -16.92 -9.73
N GLU A 317 38.73 -17.04 -9.55
CA GLU A 317 37.70 -16.72 -10.55
C GLU A 317 37.36 -15.23 -10.59
N GLY A 318 38.04 -14.39 -9.80
CA GLY A 318 37.82 -12.95 -9.79
C GLY A 318 36.63 -12.49 -8.94
N ARG A 319 36.06 -13.36 -8.09
CA ARG A 319 34.91 -12.99 -7.24
C ARG A 319 35.35 -12.15 -6.05
N VAL A 320 34.63 -11.07 -5.77
CA VAL A 320 34.90 -10.19 -4.63
C VAL A 320 34.52 -10.89 -3.33
N TYR A 321 35.45 -10.95 -2.37
CA TYR A 321 35.17 -11.49 -1.05
C TYR A 321 35.87 -10.73 0.07
N ARG A 322 35.40 -10.98 1.30
CA ARG A 322 36.04 -10.56 2.55
C ARG A 322 36.35 -11.76 3.42
N LEU A 323 37.29 -11.56 4.33
CA LEU A 323 37.53 -12.50 5.43
C LEU A 323 36.81 -12.09 6.70
N VAL A 324 36.29 -13.10 7.39
CA VAL A 324 35.58 -12.94 8.66
C VAL A 324 36.15 -13.90 9.69
N SER A 325 36.39 -13.40 10.90
CA SER A 325 36.84 -14.23 12.02
C SER A 325 35.80 -15.30 12.35
N MET A 326 36.27 -16.54 12.46
CA MET A 326 35.47 -17.68 12.92
C MET A 326 35.55 -17.87 14.44
N ALA A 327 36.09 -16.91 15.19
CA ALA A 327 36.12 -16.98 16.64
C ALA A 327 34.73 -16.80 17.26
N TRP A 328 34.51 -17.48 18.39
CA TRP A 328 33.33 -17.32 19.21
C TRP A 328 33.17 -15.86 19.68
N PRO A 329 32.05 -15.18 19.36
CA PRO A 329 31.91 -13.74 19.58
C PRO A 329 31.61 -13.38 21.05
N ASN A 330 31.09 -14.32 21.84
CA ASN A 330 30.64 -14.02 23.19
C ASN A 330 31.79 -13.98 24.21
N LYS A 331 31.52 -13.36 25.37
CA LYS A 331 32.48 -13.28 26.49
C LYS A 331 32.76 -14.65 27.13
N LYS A 332 31.77 -15.56 27.12
CA LYS A 332 31.88 -16.93 27.64
C LYS A 332 32.58 -17.85 26.63
N LYS A 333 33.12 -18.98 27.09
CA LYS A 333 33.63 -20.03 26.19
C LYS A 333 32.48 -20.63 25.37
N ALA A 334 32.79 -21.08 24.15
CA ALA A 334 31.90 -21.90 23.34
C ALA A 334 31.67 -23.28 24.01
N PRO A 335 30.67 -24.06 23.56
CA PRO A 335 30.55 -25.48 23.90
C PRO A 335 31.84 -26.26 23.63
N GLU A 336 32.12 -27.31 24.40
CA GLU A 336 33.39 -28.06 24.31
C GLU A 336 33.64 -28.67 22.90
N GLU A 337 32.58 -29.12 22.24
CA GLU A 337 32.63 -29.62 20.86
C GLU A 337 33.16 -28.59 19.84
N TYR A 338 33.12 -27.29 20.14
CA TYR A 338 33.57 -26.22 19.24
C TYR A 338 35.09 -25.97 19.37
N PHE A 339 35.80 -26.76 20.17
CA PHE A 339 37.27 -26.75 20.30
C PHE A 339 37.93 -27.85 19.45
N THR A 340 37.35 -28.15 18.29
CA THR A 340 37.94 -29.09 17.32
C THR A 340 38.96 -28.35 16.45
N PRO A 341 40.26 -28.72 16.46
CA PRO A 341 41.26 -28.03 15.64
C PRO A 341 41.02 -28.28 14.14
N LEU A 342 41.18 -27.23 13.33
CA LEU A 342 41.17 -27.35 11.87
C LEU A 342 42.55 -27.78 11.38
N ILE A 343 42.61 -28.75 10.48
CA ILE A 343 43.87 -29.23 9.91
C ILE A 343 44.25 -28.37 8.71
N HIS A 344 45.47 -27.84 8.69
CA HIS A 344 45.98 -27.04 7.58
C HIS A 344 46.17 -27.92 6.34
N PRO A 345 45.63 -27.57 5.17
CA PRO A 345 45.60 -28.45 4.00
C PRO A 345 46.99 -28.73 3.42
N VAL A 346 47.95 -27.81 3.61
CA VAL A 346 49.32 -27.96 3.08
C VAL A 346 50.28 -28.57 4.10
N THR A 347 50.17 -28.20 5.37
CA THR A 347 51.15 -28.61 6.41
C THR A 347 50.70 -29.84 7.19
N GLY A 348 49.42 -30.21 7.11
CA GLY A 348 48.83 -31.35 7.81
C GLY A 348 48.73 -31.17 9.33
N LYS A 349 49.02 -29.98 9.86
CA LYS A 349 49.05 -29.70 11.29
C LYS A 349 47.79 -28.95 11.76
N PRO A 350 47.45 -29.03 13.06
CA PRO A 350 46.37 -28.24 13.65
C PRO A 350 46.68 -26.74 13.58
N CYS A 351 45.74 -25.97 13.02
CA CYS A 351 45.84 -24.51 12.96
C CYS A 351 45.66 -23.87 14.34
N ALA A 352 46.14 -22.63 14.49
CA ALA A 352 45.90 -21.82 15.67
C ALA A 352 44.39 -21.72 15.96
N MET A 353 44.03 -21.98 17.23
CA MET A 353 42.65 -22.02 17.67
C MET A 353 42.29 -20.76 18.47
N PRO A 354 41.10 -20.17 18.29
CA PRO A 354 40.63 -19.08 19.14
C PRO A 354 40.53 -19.51 20.60
N ALA A 355 40.96 -18.65 21.51
CA ALA A 355 40.97 -18.95 22.96
C ALA A 355 39.59 -19.31 23.55
N ARG A 356 38.50 -18.87 22.90
CA ARG A 356 37.12 -19.15 23.31
C ARG A 356 36.41 -20.18 22.44
N GLY A 357 37.14 -20.87 21.55
CA GLY A 357 36.60 -21.83 20.61
C GLY A 357 36.10 -21.19 19.32
N TRP A 358 35.72 -22.04 18.37
CA TRP A 358 35.15 -21.63 17.10
C TRP A 358 33.72 -21.10 17.27
N ARG A 359 33.22 -20.40 16.26
CA ARG A 359 31.86 -19.87 16.21
C ARG A 359 30.81 -20.95 15.93
N ASN A 360 31.17 -21.98 15.17
CA ASN A 360 30.24 -22.96 14.61
C ASN A 360 30.58 -24.39 15.11
N PRO A 361 29.59 -25.29 15.15
CA PRO A 361 29.81 -26.69 15.52
C PRO A 361 30.66 -27.43 14.47
N PRO A 362 31.29 -28.57 14.83
CA PRO A 362 32.14 -29.35 13.93
C PRO A 362 31.50 -29.69 12.57
N ALA A 363 30.22 -30.08 12.56
CA ALA A 363 29.50 -30.39 11.32
C ALA A 363 29.41 -29.19 10.36
N THR A 364 29.13 -28.00 10.89
CA THR A 364 29.11 -26.77 10.09
C THR A 364 30.51 -26.37 9.65
N MET A 365 31.53 -26.53 10.50
CA MET A 365 32.92 -26.26 10.13
C MET A 365 33.38 -27.17 8.98
N GLN A 366 33.04 -28.46 9.04
CA GLN A 366 33.33 -29.42 7.98
C GLN A 366 32.64 -29.04 6.66
N ALA A 367 31.36 -28.69 6.69
CA ALA A 367 30.63 -28.24 5.51
C ALA A 367 31.24 -26.96 4.89
N LEU A 368 31.78 -26.05 5.69
CA LEU A 368 32.49 -24.86 5.19
C LEU A 368 33.81 -25.22 4.49
N ILE A 369 34.56 -26.20 5.01
CA ILE A 369 35.78 -26.72 4.37
C ILE A 369 35.44 -27.34 3.01
N GLU A 370 34.44 -28.22 2.99
CA GLU A 370 34.00 -28.93 1.77
C GLU A 370 33.53 -27.98 0.67
N ARG A 371 32.92 -26.84 1.06
CA ARG A 371 32.49 -25.79 0.13
C ARG A 371 33.60 -24.80 -0.25
N GLY A 372 34.82 -24.97 0.26
CA GLY A 372 35.94 -24.04 0.01
C GLY A 372 35.70 -22.65 0.58
N GLN A 373 34.93 -22.52 1.66
CA GLN A 373 34.57 -21.23 2.27
C GLN A 373 35.50 -20.83 3.44
N ILE A 374 36.67 -21.45 3.55
CA ILE A 374 37.69 -21.14 4.57
C ILE A 374 39.01 -20.83 3.89
N GLU A 375 39.55 -19.64 4.16
CA GLU A 375 40.92 -19.27 3.80
C GLU A 375 41.84 -19.68 4.95
N PHE A 376 42.78 -20.58 4.65
CA PHE A 376 43.88 -20.93 5.55
C PHE A 376 45.04 -19.95 5.32
N GLY A 377 45.84 -19.71 6.37
CA GLY A 377 47.02 -18.88 6.23
C GLY A 377 48.11 -19.54 5.39
N ALA A 378 49.30 -18.92 5.38
CA ALA A 378 50.46 -19.53 4.74
C ALA A 378 50.88 -20.84 5.44
N ASP A 379 50.59 -20.96 6.74
CA ASP A 379 50.89 -22.10 7.60
C ASP A 379 49.87 -22.23 8.75
N GLU A 380 50.08 -23.24 9.61
CA GLU A 380 49.22 -23.53 10.76
C GLU A 380 49.24 -22.47 11.89
N SER A 381 50.16 -21.50 11.85
CA SER A 381 50.35 -20.54 12.97
C SER A 381 49.25 -19.48 13.05
N THR A 382 48.45 -19.34 11.99
CA THR A 382 47.38 -18.35 11.90
C THR A 382 46.01 -19.01 12.00
N GLN A 383 45.04 -18.26 12.52
CA GLN A 383 43.66 -18.73 12.60
C GLN A 383 43.03 -18.66 11.20
N PRO A 384 42.51 -19.78 10.65
CA PRO A 384 41.76 -19.74 9.41
C PRO A 384 40.55 -18.81 9.52
N GLN A 385 40.18 -18.18 8.41
CA GLN A 385 39.09 -17.21 8.34
C GLN A 385 38.03 -17.66 7.35
N ARG A 386 36.78 -17.27 7.60
CA ARG A 386 35.67 -17.59 6.70
C ARG A 386 35.64 -16.61 5.54
N ILE A 387 35.47 -17.13 4.33
CA ILE A 387 35.23 -16.38 3.11
C ILE A 387 33.75 -15.99 3.04
N TYR A 388 33.48 -14.71 2.78
CA TYR A 388 32.16 -14.19 2.45
C TYR A 388 32.24 -13.49 1.10
N TYR A 389 31.59 -14.05 0.08
CA TYR A 389 31.52 -13.43 -1.24
C TYR A 389 30.51 -12.28 -1.25
N LEU A 390 30.81 -11.22 -1.99
CA LEU A 390 29.98 -10.02 -2.06
C LEU A 390 28.70 -10.26 -2.86
N ASP A 391 28.80 -10.98 -3.98
CA ASP A 391 27.68 -11.39 -4.82
C ASP A 391 26.65 -12.26 -4.08
N GLU A 392 27.08 -13.04 -3.08
CA GLU A 392 26.21 -13.81 -2.18
C GLU A 392 25.68 -13.00 -0.99
N ASN A 393 26.24 -11.82 -0.72
CA ASN A 393 25.96 -11.00 0.47
C ASN A 393 25.71 -9.53 0.09
N MET A 394 24.97 -9.31 -1.00
CA MET A 394 24.68 -7.97 -1.52
C MET A 394 23.73 -7.15 -0.65
N TYR A 395 23.07 -7.78 0.32
CA TYR A 395 22.05 -7.16 1.17
C TYR A 395 22.49 -7.06 2.63
N GLU A 396 21.94 -6.09 3.33
CA GLU A 396 22.15 -5.86 4.76
C GLU A 396 20.86 -5.42 5.45
N ASN A 397 20.82 -5.53 6.78
CA ASN A 397 19.68 -5.04 7.55
C ASN A 397 19.56 -3.51 7.37
N VAL A 398 18.32 -3.02 7.35
CA VAL A 398 18.05 -1.58 7.31
C VAL A 398 18.50 -0.95 8.64
N PRO A 399 19.39 0.06 8.63
CA PRO A 399 19.82 0.73 9.85
C PRO A 399 18.73 1.69 10.36
N SER A 400 18.69 1.91 11.67
CA SER A 400 17.78 2.88 12.30
C SER A 400 18.13 4.34 12.05
N VAL A 401 19.31 4.63 11.47
CA VAL A 401 19.69 5.96 11.01
C VAL A 401 19.88 5.92 9.50
N LEU A 402 19.03 6.67 8.81
CA LEU A 402 18.91 6.71 7.35
C LEU A 402 19.43 8.07 6.85
N PRO A 403 20.75 8.19 6.56
CA PRO A 403 21.30 9.44 6.05
C PRO A 403 20.88 9.66 4.59
N PHE A 404 20.10 10.71 4.36
CA PHE A 404 19.67 11.10 3.01
C PHE A 404 19.40 12.62 2.98
N ALA A 405 20.30 13.37 2.33
CA ALA A 405 20.24 14.83 2.24
C ALA A 405 19.65 15.34 0.92
N GLY A 406 19.09 14.45 0.09
CA GLY A 406 18.55 14.81 -1.22
C GLY A 406 17.22 15.57 -1.10
N SER A 407 16.95 16.38 -2.13
CA SER A 407 15.69 17.11 -2.33
C SER A 407 15.24 16.94 -3.77
N ASP A 408 13.93 16.93 -4.01
CA ASP A 408 13.37 16.84 -5.36
C ASP A 408 13.22 18.19 -6.07
N ASP A 409 13.70 19.30 -5.51
CA ASP A 409 13.57 20.64 -6.11
C ASP A 409 14.08 20.69 -7.56
N ALA A 410 15.26 20.12 -7.82
CA ALA A 410 15.84 20.06 -9.17
C ALA A 410 15.04 19.12 -10.10
N LEU A 411 14.57 18.00 -9.56
CA LEU A 411 13.73 17.03 -10.28
C LEU A 411 12.41 17.68 -10.71
N LEU A 412 11.68 18.28 -9.76
CA LEU A 412 10.41 18.94 -10.03
C LEU A 412 10.57 20.12 -10.97
N LYS A 413 11.64 20.90 -10.86
CA LYS A 413 11.96 21.96 -11.83
C LYS A 413 12.16 21.40 -13.24
N THR A 414 12.86 20.28 -13.37
CA THR A 414 13.08 19.60 -14.67
C THR A 414 11.78 19.05 -15.24
N LEU A 415 10.92 18.50 -14.37
CA LEU A 415 9.58 18.04 -14.74
C LEU A 415 8.60 19.22 -14.99
N GLY A 416 8.96 20.44 -14.59
CA GLY A 416 8.07 21.60 -14.66
C GLY A 416 6.84 21.48 -13.77
N ILE A 417 6.98 20.82 -12.62
CA ILE A 417 5.93 20.64 -11.60
C ILE A 417 6.17 21.64 -10.46
N PRO A 418 5.30 22.63 -10.27
CA PRO A 418 5.41 23.55 -9.13
C PRO A 418 4.76 22.93 -7.91
N PHE A 419 5.58 22.41 -7.01
CA PHE A 419 5.16 21.92 -5.71
C PHE A 419 6.30 22.11 -4.70
N ASP A 420 5.97 22.68 -3.55
CA ASP A 420 6.94 22.92 -2.48
C ASP A 420 7.02 21.70 -1.55
N LEU A 421 8.22 21.42 -1.03
CA LEU A 421 8.48 20.35 -0.05
C LEU A 421 8.03 18.93 -0.48
N PRO A 422 8.25 18.48 -1.74
CA PRO A 422 7.99 17.09 -2.10
C PRO A 422 8.86 16.12 -1.30
N LYS A 423 8.34 14.94 -1.02
CA LYS A 423 9.22 13.84 -0.58
C LYS A 423 10.17 13.44 -1.70
N PRO A 424 11.48 13.29 -1.39
CA PRO A 424 12.45 12.87 -2.38
C PRO A 424 12.12 11.48 -2.94
N VAL A 425 12.00 11.38 -4.26
CA VAL A 425 11.64 10.13 -4.94
C VAL A 425 12.67 9.05 -4.68
N ASP A 426 13.96 9.37 -4.70
CA ASP A 426 15.01 8.38 -4.43
C ASP A 426 14.93 7.80 -3.00
N PHE A 427 14.52 8.61 -2.02
CA PHE A 427 14.30 8.11 -0.66
C PHE A 427 13.08 7.20 -0.59
N ALA A 428 11.97 7.62 -1.20
CA ALA A 428 10.76 6.80 -1.28
C ALA A 428 11.01 5.49 -2.03
N ALA A 429 11.71 5.52 -3.16
CA ALA A 429 12.07 4.36 -3.96
C ALA A 429 12.95 3.39 -3.18
N ALA A 430 13.91 3.90 -2.40
CA ALA A 430 14.72 3.07 -1.52
C ALA A 430 13.84 2.35 -0.48
N VAL A 431 13.01 3.07 0.27
CA VAL A 431 12.13 2.47 1.29
C VAL A 431 11.17 1.46 0.68
N ILE A 432 10.51 1.82 -0.42
CA ILE A 432 9.58 0.93 -1.14
C ILE A 432 10.31 -0.33 -1.61
N GLY A 433 11.51 -0.21 -2.17
CA GLY A 433 12.32 -1.34 -2.61
C GLY A 433 12.77 -2.26 -1.49
N TRP A 434 12.94 -1.77 -0.25
CA TRP A 434 13.25 -2.61 0.91
C TRP A 434 12.04 -3.41 1.39
N CYS A 435 10.84 -2.86 1.18
CA CYS A 435 9.59 -3.35 1.77
C CYS A 435 8.76 -4.21 0.80
N THR A 436 9.04 -4.15 -0.51
CA THR A 436 8.19 -4.73 -1.56
C THR A 436 8.99 -5.42 -2.66
N ARG A 437 8.34 -6.37 -3.35
CA ARG A 437 8.91 -7.22 -4.40
C ARG A 437 7.81 -7.66 -5.37
N GLY A 438 8.19 -8.13 -6.55
CA GLY A 438 7.26 -8.72 -7.50
C GLY A 438 6.13 -7.76 -7.87
N ASP A 439 4.88 -8.19 -7.69
CA ASP A 439 3.65 -7.46 -8.00
C ASP A 439 2.91 -6.91 -6.76
N ASP A 440 3.64 -6.75 -5.65
CA ASP A 440 3.13 -6.17 -4.41
C ASP A 440 2.39 -4.84 -4.61
N ILE A 441 1.41 -4.58 -3.72
CA ILE A 441 0.61 -3.34 -3.72
C ILE A 441 1.18 -2.33 -2.74
N VAL A 442 1.38 -1.10 -3.22
CA VAL A 442 1.75 0.07 -2.40
C VAL A 442 0.56 1.02 -2.32
N LEU A 443 0.02 1.24 -1.12
CA LEU A 443 -1.03 2.21 -0.86
C LEU A 443 -0.44 3.48 -0.26
N ASP A 444 -0.82 4.63 -0.79
CA ASP A 444 -0.56 5.94 -0.18
C ASP A 444 -1.86 6.72 -0.16
N CYS A 445 -2.44 6.85 1.04
CA CYS A 445 -3.68 7.59 1.24
C CYS A 445 -3.48 9.08 1.57
N PHE A 446 -2.23 9.57 1.47
CA PHE A 446 -1.83 10.97 1.59
C PHE A 446 -0.87 11.31 0.44
N ALA A 447 -1.31 11.08 -0.80
CA ALA A 447 -0.42 11.05 -1.97
C ALA A 447 0.36 12.36 -2.19
N GLY A 448 -0.17 13.49 -1.73
CA GLY A 448 0.42 14.81 -1.90
C GLY A 448 0.66 15.09 -3.38
N SER A 449 1.90 15.39 -3.75
CA SER A 449 2.27 15.59 -5.15
C SER A 449 2.47 14.30 -5.95
N GLY A 450 2.37 13.10 -5.36
CA GLY A 450 2.46 11.81 -6.06
C GLY A 450 3.87 11.21 -6.10
N SER A 451 4.71 11.49 -5.11
CA SER A 451 6.08 10.93 -5.01
C SER A 451 6.08 9.41 -4.94
N THR A 452 5.10 8.81 -4.25
CA THR A 452 4.99 7.36 -4.10
C THR A 452 4.77 6.65 -5.43
N GLY A 453 3.87 7.18 -6.28
CA GLY A 453 3.65 6.61 -7.62
C GLY A 453 4.88 6.73 -8.52
N HIS A 454 5.58 7.87 -8.47
CA HIS A 454 6.87 8.03 -9.17
C HIS A 454 7.90 7.00 -8.69
N ALA A 455 8.06 6.86 -7.37
CA ALA A 455 8.98 5.91 -6.77
C ALA A 455 8.67 4.46 -7.17
N VAL A 456 7.41 4.05 -7.18
CA VAL A 456 7.01 2.70 -7.62
C VAL A 456 7.39 2.45 -9.09
N MET A 457 7.13 3.39 -9.99
CA MET A 457 7.55 3.28 -11.39
C MET A 457 9.08 3.15 -11.53
N GLN A 458 9.85 3.95 -10.79
CA GLN A 458 11.31 3.88 -10.79
C GLN A 458 11.84 2.56 -10.24
N VAL A 459 11.26 2.05 -9.15
CA VAL A 459 11.66 0.76 -8.56
C VAL A 459 11.39 -0.38 -9.52
N ASN A 460 10.20 -0.45 -10.12
CA ASN A 460 9.87 -1.45 -11.14
C ASN A 460 10.84 -1.40 -12.32
N ALA A 461 11.16 -0.19 -12.80
CA ALA A 461 12.11 0.00 -13.89
C ALA A 461 13.55 -0.45 -13.54
N THR A 462 13.91 -0.36 -12.26
CA THR A 462 15.25 -0.68 -11.76
C THR A 462 15.44 -2.17 -11.50
N ASP A 463 14.44 -2.87 -10.95
CA ASP A 463 14.57 -4.27 -10.54
C ASP A 463 13.71 -5.26 -11.36
N GLY A 464 13.00 -4.77 -12.38
CA GLY A 464 12.12 -5.59 -13.23
C GLY A 464 10.84 -6.04 -12.54
N GLY A 465 10.48 -5.45 -11.40
CA GLY A 465 9.24 -5.72 -10.70
C GLY A 465 8.00 -5.21 -11.43
N ALA A 466 6.84 -5.60 -10.92
CA ALA A 466 5.52 -5.25 -11.46
C ALA A 466 4.59 -4.71 -10.36
N ARG A 467 5.18 -4.07 -9.33
CA ARG A 467 4.46 -3.51 -8.17
C ARG A 467 3.41 -2.54 -8.66
N ARG A 468 2.29 -2.46 -7.94
CA ARG A 468 1.20 -1.52 -8.27
C ARG A 468 1.00 -0.50 -7.16
N TYR A 469 0.80 0.77 -7.50
CA TYR A 469 0.41 1.79 -6.54
C TYR A 469 -1.10 2.05 -6.55
N VAL A 470 -1.63 2.40 -5.38
CA VAL A 470 -2.94 3.00 -5.18
C VAL A 470 -2.73 4.30 -4.43
N LEU A 471 -2.96 5.43 -5.10
CA LEU A 471 -2.83 6.76 -4.51
C LEU A 471 -4.21 7.32 -4.21
N VAL A 472 -4.40 7.89 -3.02
CA VAL A 472 -5.59 8.67 -2.69
C VAL A 472 -5.19 10.10 -2.42
N GLN A 473 -5.80 11.04 -3.13
CA GLN A 473 -5.55 12.46 -2.97
C GLN A 473 -6.84 13.24 -2.87
N LEU A 474 -6.97 14.04 -1.81
CA LEU A 474 -8.07 15.00 -1.72
C LEU A 474 -7.90 16.08 -2.80
N PRO A 475 -8.96 16.46 -3.55
CA PRO A 475 -8.94 17.58 -4.47
C PRO A 475 -8.96 18.92 -3.73
N GLU A 476 -7.97 19.12 -2.85
CA GLU A 476 -7.78 20.37 -2.13
C GLU A 476 -7.56 21.50 -3.14
N ALA A 477 -8.39 22.53 -3.06
CA ALA A 477 -8.32 23.70 -3.93
C ALA A 477 -7.14 24.58 -3.52
N LEU A 478 -6.39 25.04 -4.51
CA LEU A 478 -5.20 25.85 -4.34
C LEU A 478 -5.59 27.33 -4.19
N ASP A 479 -5.15 27.97 -3.10
CA ASP A 479 -5.41 29.39 -2.85
C ASP A 479 -4.35 30.25 -3.55
N ARG A 480 -4.78 31.04 -4.54
CA ARG A 480 -3.90 31.98 -5.26
C ARG A 480 -3.36 33.11 -4.38
N ARG A 481 -3.92 33.32 -3.18
CA ARG A 481 -3.43 34.31 -2.20
C ARG A 481 -2.31 33.74 -1.34
N ASP A 482 -2.21 32.41 -1.25
CA ASP A 482 -1.10 31.74 -0.60
C ASP A 482 0.10 31.71 -1.57
N LYS A 483 1.22 32.28 -1.15
CA LYS A 483 2.43 32.34 -1.96
C LYS A 483 3.03 30.97 -2.25
N THR A 484 2.84 29.99 -1.35
CA THR A 484 3.31 28.61 -1.52
C THR A 484 2.45 27.84 -2.54
N GLN A 485 1.18 28.23 -2.70
CA GLN A 485 0.24 27.55 -3.61
C GLN A 485 0.05 28.27 -4.94
N LEU A 486 0.44 29.55 -5.05
CA LEU A 486 0.23 30.37 -6.25
C LEU A 486 0.81 29.73 -7.52
N ALA A 487 2.03 29.20 -7.45
CA ALA A 487 2.68 28.58 -8.61
C ALA A 487 1.93 27.34 -9.10
N ALA A 488 1.46 26.50 -8.17
CA ALA A 488 0.61 25.34 -8.44
C ALA A 488 -0.75 25.75 -9.03
N ALA A 489 -1.38 26.78 -8.47
CA ALA A 489 -2.67 27.28 -8.94
C ALA A 489 -2.58 27.83 -10.37
N ASP A 490 -1.57 28.65 -10.66
CA ASP A 490 -1.33 29.19 -11.99
C ASP A 490 -0.95 28.10 -13.01
N PHE A 491 -0.28 27.03 -12.56
CA PHE A 491 0.02 25.86 -13.36
C PHE A 491 -1.24 25.10 -13.80
N CYS A 492 -2.14 24.78 -12.86
CA CYS A 492 -3.41 24.15 -13.19
C CYS A 492 -4.24 25.04 -14.14
N ALA A 493 -4.27 26.35 -13.91
CA ALA A 493 -4.96 27.30 -14.78
C ALA A 493 -4.40 27.29 -16.22
N LYS A 494 -3.08 27.23 -16.39
CA LYS A 494 -2.44 27.11 -17.72
C LYS A 494 -2.82 25.81 -18.43
N LEU A 495 -2.95 24.72 -17.68
CA LEU A 495 -3.40 23.42 -18.21
C LEU A 495 -4.92 23.36 -18.43
N LYS A 496 -5.67 24.42 -18.10
CA LYS A 496 -7.14 24.46 -18.13
C LYS A 496 -7.77 23.34 -17.30
N LYS A 497 -7.13 22.99 -16.18
CA LYS A 497 -7.59 22.01 -15.20
C LYS A 497 -8.09 22.72 -13.93
N PRO A 498 -8.93 22.05 -13.12
CA PRO A 498 -9.30 22.54 -11.80
C PRO A 498 -8.07 22.94 -10.98
N LEU A 499 -8.17 24.02 -10.21
CA LEU A 499 -7.05 24.52 -9.39
C LEU A 499 -6.96 23.69 -8.12
N THR A 500 -6.60 22.41 -8.23
CA THR A 500 -6.53 21.48 -7.10
C THR A 500 -5.19 20.77 -7.03
N LEU A 501 -4.81 20.34 -5.83
CA LEU A 501 -3.61 19.55 -5.60
C LEU A 501 -3.66 18.22 -6.37
N ALA A 502 -4.82 17.57 -6.44
CA ALA A 502 -5.02 16.33 -7.20
C ALA A 502 -4.64 16.46 -8.69
N GLU A 503 -4.84 17.63 -9.32
CA GLU A 503 -4.41 17.86 -10.70
C GLU A 503 -2.87 17.96 -10.80
N VAL A 504 -2.21 18.57 -9.81
CA VAL A 504 -0.74 18.60 -9.73
C VAL A 504 -0.19 17.18 -9.56
N THR A 505 -0.82 16.35 -8.72
CA THR A 505 -0.47 14.93 -8.52
C THR A 505 -0.53 14.15 -9.82
N LYS A 506 -1.68 14.20 -10.52
CA LYS A 506 -1.88 13.51 -11.80
C LYS A 506 -0.86 13.95 -12.84
N GLU A 507 -0.61 15.25 -12.93
CA GLU A 507 0.35 15.79 -13.89
C GLU A 507 1.81 15.43 -13.55
N ARG A 508 2.19 15.39 -12.28
CA ARG A 508 3.51 14.86 -11.87
C ARG A 508 3.66 13.42 -12.34
N LEU A 509 2.66 12.57 -12.13
CA LEU A 509 2.71 11.15 -12.52
C LEU A 509 2.87 11.00 -14.04
N ARG A 510 2.13 11.77 -14.85
CA ARG A 510 2.29 11.75 -16.32
C ARG A 510 3.71 12.10 -16.76
N ARG A 511 4.31 13.13 -16.16
CA ARG A 511 5.68 13.56 -16.52
C ARG A 511 6.76 12.67 -15.95
N ALA A 512 6.53 12.10 -14.76
CA ALA A 512 7.38 11.09 -14.15
C ALA A 512 7.40 9.82 -15.01
N ALA A 513 6.25 9.34 -15.48
CA ALA A 513 6.16 8.21 -16.41
C ALA A 513 7.03 8.45 -17.66
N GLN A 514 6.92 9.64 -18.28
CA GLN A 514 7.76 9.99 -19.42
C GLN A 514 9.25 10.05 -19.08
N GLN A 515 9.60 10.48 -17.87
CA GLN A 515 10.99 10.48 -17.40
C GLN A 515 11.50 9.05 -17.22
N VAL A 516 10.78 8.20 -16.48
CA VAL A 516 11.17 6.81 -16.25
C VAL A 516 11.29 6.05 -17.57
N ALA A 517 10.38 6.27 -18.53
CA ALA A 517 10.49 5.68 -19.87
C ALA A 517 11.77 6.10 -20.62
N ARG A 518 12.23 7.35 -20.44
CA ARG A 518 13.48 7.83 -21.06
C ARG A 518 14.71 7.29 -20.36
N ASP A 519 14.67 7.21 -19.04
CA ASP A 519 15.79 6.80 -18.20
C ASP A 519 16.00 5.27 -18.26
N TYR A 520 14.92 4.50 -18.52
CA TYR A 520 14.90 3.04 -18.53
C TYR A 520 14.17 2.45 -19.77
N PRO A 521 14.62 2.74 -21.00
CA PRO A 521 13.85 2.47 -22.24
C PRO A 521 13.52 0.99 -22.50
N GLU A 522 14.23 0.06 -21.85
CA GLU A 522 14.07 -1.38 -22.06
C GLU A 522 13.43 -2.11 -20.87
N SER A 523 13.16 -1.43 -19.75
CA SER A 523 12.77 -2.10 -18.48
C SER A 523 11.65 -1.42 -17.69
N TYR A 524 11.04 -0.35 -18.18
CA TYR A 524 10.15 0.50 -17.38
C TYR A 524 8.80 -0.14 -16.96
N GLY A 525 8.29 -1.16 -17.67
CA GLY A 525 7.04 -1.84 -17.32
C GLY A 525 5.75 -1.01 -17.52
N ASP A 526 4.80 -1.15 -16.59
CA ASP A 526 3.56 -0.35 -16.56
C ASP A 526 3.84 1.06 -16.00
N LEU A 527 3.50 2.09 -16.77
CA LEU A 527 3.66 3.51 -16.41
C LEU A 527 2.32 4.28 -16.45
N GLY A 528 1.21 3.58 -16.67
CA GLY A 528 -0.12 4.17 -16.73
C GLY A 528 -0.70 4.45 -15.35
N PHE A 529 -1.96 4.88 -15.33
CA PHE A 529 -2.83 4.84 -14.16
C PHE A 529 -4.28 5.09 -14.54
N ARG A 530 -5.21 4.44 -13.83
CA ARG A 530 -6.64 4.75 -13.87
C ARG A 530 -6.99 5.80 -12.84
N VAL A 531 -7.75 6.81 -13.25
CA VAL A 531 -8.29 7.83 -12.36
C VAL A 531 -9.71 7.48 -11.96
N TYR A 532 -9.99 7.57 -10.66
CA TYR A 532 -11.34 7.50 -10.12
C TYR A 532 -11.64 8.71 -9.24
N ARG A 533 -12.91 9.11 -9.14
CA ARG A 533 -13.38 10.20 -8.27
C ARG A 533 -14.44 9.71 -7.30
N LEU A 534 -14.33 10.08 -6.03
CA LEU A 534 -15.38 9.85 -5.04
C LEU A 534 -16.65 10.61 -5.45
N ASP A 535 -17.80 9.95 -5.40
CA ASP A 535 -19.12 10.52 -5.69
C ASP A 535 -20.19 9.79 -4.83
N THR A 536 -21.42 10.26 -4.85
CA THR A 536 -22.58 9.52 -4.34
C THR A 536 -22.88 8.29 -5.18
N THR A 537 -23.51 7.28 -4.58
CA THR A 537 -24.04 6.11 -5.29
C THR A 537 -24.80 6.50 -6.57
N ASN A 538 -24.67 5.68 -7.62
CA ASN A 538 -25.38 5.83 -8.87
C ASN A 538 -26.86 5.42 -8.78
N VAL A 539 -27.25 4.72 -7.70
CA VAL A 539 -28.62 4.28 -7.45
C VAL A 539 -29.42 5.39 -6.75
N ILE A 540 -30.70 5.54 -7.09
CA ILE A 540 -31.60 6.46 -6.39
C ILE A 540 -31.93 5.88 -5.01
N GLU A 541 -31.58 6.62 -3.96
CA GLU A 541 -31.97 6.28 -2.58
C GLU A 541 -33.48 6.51 -2.40
N TRP A 542 -34.17 5.50 -1.91
CA TRP A 542 -35.57 5.64 -1.50
C TRP A 542 -35.63 6.40 -0.18
N ASP A 543 -36.08 7.66 -0.23
CA ASP A 543 -36.29 8.48 0.97
C ASP A 543 -37.80 8.56 1.31
N PRO A 544 -38.28 7.84 2.34
CA PRO A 544 -39.67 7.89 2.77
C PRO A 544 -40.10 9.24 3.36
N ARG A 545 -39.17 10.19 3.56
CA ARG A 545 -39.40 11.47 4.23
C ARG A 545 -39.57 12.67 3.28
N ARG A 546 -39.58 12.46 1.96
CA ARG A 546 -39.89 13.55 1.03
C ARG A 546 -41.38 13.86 1.08
N ASP A 547 -41.73 15.10 1.48
CA ASP A 547 -43.10 15.65 1.44
C ASP A 547 -43.69 15.76 0.01
N ASP A 548 -42.98 15.27 -1.01
CA ASP A 548 -43.36 15.29 -2.42
C ASP A 548 -43.60 13.86 -2.95
N PHE A 549 -44.85 13.41 -2.82
CA PHE A 549 -45.31 12.09 -3.24
C PHE A 549 -45.23 11.87 -4.76
N ASP A 550 -45.39 12.92 -5.56
CA ASP A 550 -45.34 12.80 -7.03
C ASP A 550 -43.91 12.50 -7.49
N HIS A 551 -42.90 13.18 -6.90
CA HIS A 551 -41.50 12.89 -7.18
C HIS A 551 -41.06 11.50 -6.70
N ALA A 552 -41.59 11.05 -5.55
CA ALA A 552 -41.32 9.71 -5.02
C ALA A 552 -41.89 8.60 -5.93
N LEU A 553 -43.04 8.84 -6.58
CA LEU A 553 -43.64 7.90 -7.54
C LEU A 553 -42.84 7.81 -8.84
N PHE A 554 -42.39 8.94 -9.41
CA PHE A 554 -41.53 8.91 -10.61
C PHE A 554 -40.14 8.34 -10.33
N ALA A 555 -39.57 8.59 -9.15
CA ALA A 555 -38.32 7.98 -8.68
C ALA A 555 -38.43 6.46 -8.42
N SER A 556 -39.64 5.90 -8.41
CA SER A 556 -39.86 4.45 -8.30
C SER A 556 -39.85 3.72 -9.66
N VAL A 557 -39.78 4.46 -10.77
CA VAL A 557 -39.73 3.90 -12.14
C VAL A 557 -38.29 3.83 -12.63
N GLU A 558 -37.49 4.88 -12.41
CA GLU A 558 -36.07 4.91 -12.74
C GLU A 558 -35.23 4.77 -11.47
N HIS A 559 -34.27 3.85 -11.47
CA HIS A 559 -33.47 3.52 -10.28
C HIS A 559 -32.02 3.98 -10.40
N VAL A 560 -31.62 4.47 -11.58
CA VAL A 560 -30.31 5.06 -11.85
C VAL A 560 -30.42 6.58 -11.89
N LYS A 561 -29.52 7.28 -11.18
CA LYS A 561 -29.47 8.75 -11.20
C LYS A 561 -29.26 9.28 -12.63
N THR A 562 -29.90 10.40 -12.96
CA THR A 562 -29.73 11.05 -14.26
C THR A 562 -28.27 11.48 -14.48
N GLY A 563 -27.74 11.26 -15.68
CA GLY A 563 -26.38 11.66 -16.05
C GLY A 563 -25.26 10.69 -15.64
N ARG A 564 -25.61 9.48 -15.17
CA ARG A 564 -24.65 8.39 -14.92
C ARG A 564 -24.45 7.54 -16.18
N SER A 565 -23.21 7.18 -16.47
CA SER A 565 -22.86 6.27 -17.58
C SER A 565 -22.98 4.80 -17.15
N GLU A 566 -22.94 3.88 -18.13
CA GLU A 566 -22.83 2.45 -17.83
C GLU A 566 -21.52 2.13 -17.09
N ASP A 567 -20.42 2.80 -17.45
CA ASP A 567 -19.13 2.64 -16.77
C ASP A 567 -19.18 3.06 -15.29
N ASP A 568 -19.97 4.09 -14.96
CA ASP A 568 -20.19 4.49 -13.56
C ASP A 568 -20.86 3.34 -12.76
N LEU A 569 -21.86 2.69 -13.35
CA LEU A 569 -22.55 1.54 -12.75
C LEU A 569 -21.62 0.33 -12.61
N LEU A 570 -20.83 0.03 -13.65
CA LEU A 570 -19.86 -1.07 -13.64
C LEU A 570 -18.79 -0.87 -12.57
N ALA A 571 -18.26 0.35 -12.41
CA ALA A 571 -17.28 0.67 -11.38
C ALA A 571 -17.86 0.49 -9.97
N GLU A 572 -19.08 0.99 -9.74
CA GLU A 572 -19.78 0.82 -8.47
C GLU A 572 -20.02 -0.65 -8.12
N LEU A 573 -20.44 -1.45 -9.10
CA LEU A 573 -20.64 -2.89 -8.93
C LEU A 573 -19.35 -3.64 -8.63
N THR A 574 -18.28 -3.33 -9.37
CA THR A 574 -16.95 -3.91 -9.16
C THR A 574 -16.52 -3.72 -7.70
N LEU A 575 -16.64 -2.51 -7.16
CA LEU A 575 -16.33 -2.23 -5.75
C LEU A 575 -17.22 -2.99 -4.77
N LYS A 576 -18.53 -2.93 -5.01
CA LYS A 576 -19.55 -3.50 -4.11
C LYS A 576 -19.49 -5.02 -4.02
N LEU A 577 -19.05 -5.66 -5.10
CA LEU A 577 -18.84 -7.11 -5.21
C LEU A 577 -17.42 -7.54 -4.83
N GLY A 578 -16.54 -6.60 -4.42
CA GLY A 578 -15.20 -6.89 -3.92
C GLY A 578 -14.19 -7.26 -5.02
N LEU A 579 -14.47 -6.87 -6.27
CA LEU A 579 -13.53 -7.03 -7.37
C LEU A 579 -12.53 -5.88 -7.41
N ASP A 580 -11.34 -6.16 -7.93
CA ASP A 580 -10.29 -5.16 -8.13
C ASP A 580 -10.72 -4.13 -9.17
N LEU A 581 -10.45 -2.83 -8.95
CA LEU A 581 -10.82 -1.76 -9.89
C LEU A 581 -10.07 -1.85 -11.23
N CYS A 582 -8.94 -2.55 -11.27
CA CYS A 582 -8.19 -2.82 -12.50
C CYS A 582 -8.68 -4.08 -13.23
N THR A 583 -9.73 -4.76 -12.72
CA THR A 583 -10.29 -5.95 -13.35
C THR A 583 -10.77 -5.61 -14.77
N PRO A 584 -10.38 -6.37 -15.81
CA PRO A 584 -10.81 -6.12 -17.17
C PRO A 584 -12.34 -6.22 -17.31
N VAL A 585 -12.89 -5.33 -18.13
CA VAL A 585 -14.29 -5.34 -18.57
C VAL A 585 -14.29 -5.65 -20.06
N GLU A 586 -14.85 -6.79 -20.44
CA GLU A 586 -15.01 -7.18 -21.84
C GLU A 586 -16.41 -6.81 -22.31
N HIS A 587 -16.51 -6.13 -23.46
CA HIS A 587 -17.77 -5.65 -24.02
C HIS A 587 -18.19 -6.52 -25.21
N HIS A 588 -19.40 -7.09 -25.15
CA HIS A 588 -19.93 -7.98 -26.18
C HIS A 588 -21.30 -7.52 -26.66
N GLN A 589 -21.58 -7.76 -27.94
CA GLN A 589 -22.90 -7.57 -28.52
C GLN A 589 -23.64 -8.91 -28.52
N VAL A 590 -24.73 -8.99 -27.76
CA VAL A 590 -25.55 -10.19 -27.59
C VAL A 590 -27.00 -9.84 -27.87
N ALA A 591 -27.61 -10.45 -28.89
CA ALA A 591 -28.98 -10.16 -29.32
C ALA A 591 -29.26 -8.65 -29.52
N GLY A 592 -28.28 -7.89 -30.01
CA GLY A 592 -28.38 -6.43 -30.20
C GLY A 592 -28.33 -5.61 -28.91
N LYS A 593 -27.91 -6.22 -27.79
CA LYS A 593 -27.69 -5.60 -26.48
C LYS A 593 -26.21 -5.61 -26.14
N THR A 594 -25.76 -4.58 -25.43
CA THR A 594 -24.40 -4.57 -24.86
C THR A 594 -24.38 -5.38 -23.57
N VAL A 595 -23.58 -6.44 -23.56
CA VAL A 595 -23.33 -7.30 -22.41
C VAL A 595 -21.88 -7.16 -22.00
N HIS A 596 -21.66 -6.90 -20.71
CA HIS A 596 -20.36 -6.67 -20.10
C HIS A 596 -19.96 -7.90 -19.29
N LEU A 597 -18.79 -8.46 -19.55
CA LEU A 597 -18.19 -9.55 -18.76
C LEU A 597 -17.04 -8.99 -17.92
N ILE A 598 -17.17 -9.02 -16.60
CA ILE A 598 -16.19 -8.44 -15.67
C ILE A 598 -15.48 -9.57 -14.94
N GLY A 599 -14.15 -9.68 -15.14
CA GLY A 599 -13.30 -10.63 -14.44
C GLY A 599 -13.79 -12.08 -14.50
N ARG A 600 -14.54 -12.45 -15.56
CA ARG A 600 -15.16 -13.77 -15.75
C ARG A 600 -16.00 -14.26 -14.56
N SER A 601 -16.58 -13.33 -13.80
CA SER A 601 -17.36 -13.64 -12.59
C SER A 601 -18.69 -12.88 -12.53
N ILE A 602 -18.80 -11.79 -13.31
CA ILE A 602 -20.01 -10.97 -13.40
C ILE A 602 -20.36 -10.78 -14.87
N VAL A 603 -21.64 -10.95 -15.19
CA VAL A 603 -22.23 -10.52 -16.45
C VAL A 603 -23.19 -9.37 -16.15
N ALA A 604 -23.05 -8.26 -16.85
CA ALA A 604 -23.91 -7.10 -16.65
C ALA A 604 -24.53 -6.62 -17.97
N CYS A 605 -25.82 -6.29 -17.95
CA CYS A 605 -26.52 -5.70 -19.09
C CYS A 605 -27.40 -4.54 -18.60
N PHE A 606 -27.05 -3.31 -19.00
CA PHE A 606 -27.74 -2.08 -18.58
C PHE A 606 -28.58 -1.43 -19.66
N ASP A 607 -28.86 -2.17 -20.74
CA ASP A 607 -29.69 -1.71 -21.84
C ASP A 607 -31.03 -1.19 -21.32
N ALA A 608 -31.44 -0.02 -21.84
CA ALA A 608 -32.63 0.68 -21.38
C ALA A 608 -33.94 0.02 -21.85
N ARG A 609 -33.88 -1.00 -22.73
CA ARG A 609 -35.08 -1.67 -23.24
C ARG A 609 -34.83 -3.14 -23.58
N ILE A 610 -35.33 -4.04 -22.75
CA ILE A 610 -35.34 -5.49 -22.92
C ILE A 610 -36.79 -5.95 -23.07
N THR A 611 -37.14 -6.42 -24.25
CA THR A 611 -38.49 -6.91 -24.59
C THR A 611 -38.64 -8.40 -24.30
N ARG A 612 -39.88 -8.91 -24.40
CA ARG A 612 -40.14 -10.36 -24.27
C ARG A 612 -39.42 -11.18 -25.34
N ASP A 613 -39.35 -10.66 -26.56
CA ASP A 613 -38.69 -11.33 -27.68
C ASP A 613 -37.17 -11.34 -27.54
N ASP A 614 -36.61 -10.40 -26.75
CA ASP A 614 -35.17 -10.36 -26.45
C ASP A 614 -34.76 -11.41 -25.41
N ALA A 615 -35.67 -11.85 -24.52
CA ALA A 615 -35.32 -12.67 -23.35
C ALA A 615 -34.68 -14.02 -23.70
N GLY A 616 -35.20 -14.71 -24.72
CA GLY A 616 -34.63 -15.98 -25.22
C GLY A 616 -33.25 -15.80 -25.83
N PRO A 617 -33.14 -15.04 -26.94
CA PRO A 617 -31.87 -14.78 -27.60
C PRO A 617 -30.78 -14.18 -26.70
N LEU A 618 -31.17 -13.35 -25.73
CA LEU A 618 -30.22 -12.79 -24.76
C LEU A 618 -29.74 -13.83 -23.76
N ALA A 619 -30.60 -14.71 -23.23
CA ALA A 619 -30.17 -15.80 -22.36
C ALA A 619 -29.22 -16.75 -23.08
N ASP A 620 -29.62 -17.22 -24.26
CA ASP A 620 -28.83 -18.16 -25.07
C ASP A 620 -27.48 -17.55 -25.44
N GLY A 621 -27.48 -16.29 -25.90
CA GLY A 621 -26.26 -15.61 -26.28
C GLY A 621 -25.33 -15.26 -25.10
N ILE A 622 -25.87 -15.07 -23.89
CA ILE A 622 -25.04 -14.96 -22.66
C ILE A 622 -24.38 -16.31 -22.36
N VAL A 623 -25.11 -17.41 -22.48
CA VAL A 623 -24.57 -18.77 -22.25
C VAL A 623 -23.48 -19.08 -23.29
N ASP A 624 -23.73 -18.81 -24.56
CA ASP A 624 -22.75 -18.95 -25.64
C ASP A 624 -21.49 -18.11 -25.37
N LEU A 625 -21.65 -16.89 -24.85
CA LEU A 625 -20.54 -16.03 -24.45
C LEU A 625 -19.71 -16.65 -23.31
N LEU A 626 -20.37 -17.17 -22.28
CA LEU A 626 -19.70 -17.83 -21.15
C LEU A 626 -18.89 -19.04 -21.64
N ASP A 627 -19.50 -19.89 -22.47
CA ASP A 627 -18.85 -21.06 -23.05
C ASP A 627 -17.66 -20.68 -23.95
N ALA A 628 -17.83 -19.70 -24.84
CA ALA A 628 -16.80 -19.25 -25.76
C ALA A 628 -15.58 -18.63 -25.04
N THR A 629 -15.81 -17.97 -23.90
CA THR A 629 -14.74 -17.38 -23.08
C THR A 629 -14.13 -18.35 -22.07
N GLY A 630 -14.63 -19.59 -21.99
CA GLY A 630 -14.23 -20.58 -20.99
C GLY A 630 -14.62 -20.17 -19.56
N THR A 631 -15.62 -19.31 -19.42
CA THR A 631 -16.14 -18.84 -18.13
C THR A 631 -17.13 -19.85 -17.57
N THR A 632 -17.06 -20.12 -16.27
CA THR A 632 -18.02 -21.03 -15.63
C THR A 632 -19.42 -20.40 -15.58
N HIS A 633 -20.46 -21.21 -15.43
CA HIS A 633 -21.82 -20.71 -15.25
C HIS A 633 -22.08 -20.20 -13.82
N ASP A 634 -21.09 -20.29 -12.92
CA ASP A 634 -21.15 -19.73 -11.58
C ASP A 634 -20.78 -18.23 -11.60
N VAL A 635 -21.57 -17.47 -12.38
CA VAL A 635 -21.46 -16.01 -12.51
C VAL A 635 -22.63 -15.32 -11.82
N THR A 636 -22.44 -14.06 -11.45
CA THR A 636 -23.55 -13.18 -11.08
C THR A 636 -24.00 -12.39 -12.29
N CYS A 637 -25.24 -12.58 -12.73
CA CYS A 637 -25.84 -11.78 -13.79
C CYS A 637 -26.62 -10.61 -13.20
N LEU A 638 -26.27 -9.39 -13.60
CA LEU A 638 -26.93 -8.15 -13.20
C LEU A 638 -27.59 -7.47 -14.39
N PHE A 639 -28.83 -7.02 -14.19
CA PHE A 639 -29.59 -6.30 -15.19
C PHE A 639 -30.14 -5.00 -14.60
N ARG A 640 -30.34 -3.99 -15.45
CA ARG A 640 -31.08 -2.79 -15.07
C ARG A 640 -32.57 -3.13 -14.89
N ASP A 641 -33.15 -2.90 -13.71
CA ASP A 641 -34.56 -3.25 -13.45
C ASP A 641 -35.51 -2.47 -14.36
N SER A 642 -35.27 -1.17 -14.51
CA SER A 642 -36.02 -0.28 -15.41
C SER A 642 -35.81 -0.56 -16.90
N GLY A 643 -34.85 -1.44 -17.25
CA GLY A 643 -34.60 -1.84 -18.62
C GLY A 643 -35.66 -2.81 -19.16
N PHE A 644 -36.34 -3.58 -18.32
CA PHE A 644 -37.36 -4.53 -18.77
C PHE A 644 -38.68 -3.83 -19.11
N VAL A 645 -39.28 -4.18 -20.25
CA VAL A 645 -40.58 -3.61 -20.63
C VAL A 645 -41.74 -4.10 -19.75
N ASP A 646 -41.59 -5.27 -19.12
CA ASP A 646 -42.53 -5.84 -18.14
C ASP A 646 -41.90 -6.98 -17.32
N ASP A 647 -42.62 -7.40 -16.27
CA ASP A 647 -42.20 -8.50 -15.39
C ASP A 647 -42.11 -9.87 -16.11
N VAL A 648 -42.83 -10.04 -17.23
CA VAL A 648 -42.80 -11.29 -18.00
C VAL A 648 -41.45 -11.45 -18.69
N ALA A 649 -40.94 -10.40 -19.34
CA ALA A 649 -39.60 -10.40 -19.93
C ALA A 649 -38.52 -10.70 -18.88
N LYS A 650 -38.63 -10.08 -17.70
CA LYS A 650 -37.71 -10.27 -16.57
C LYS A 650 -37.73 -11.71 -16.03
N LEU A 651 -38.92 -12.27 -15.77
CA LEU A 651 -39.06 -13.62 -15.25
C LEU A 651 -38.61 -14.68 -16.26
N ASN A 652 -38.94 -14.49 -17.54
CA ASN A 652 -38.53 -15.40 -18.61
C ASN A 652 -37.00 -15.45 -18.74
N LEU A 653 -36.34 -14.29 -18.81
CA LEU A 653 -34.88 -14.23 -18.91
C LEU A 653 -34.21 -14.90 -17.71
N ALA A 654 -34.68 -14.62 -16.49
CA ALA A 654 -34.13 -15.22 -15.28
C ALA A 654 -34.32 -16.73 -15.23
N ALA A 655 -35.49 -17.24 -15.64
CA ALA A 655 -35.78 -18.67 -15.67
C ALA A 655 -34.92 -19.41 -16.72
N LEU A 656 -34.69 -18.81 -17.89
CA LEU A 656 -33.83 -19.37 -18.93
C LEU A 656 -32.38 -19.45 -18.45
N LEU A 657 -31.83 -18.36 -17.93
CA LEU A 657 -30.47 -18.36 -17.36
C LEU A 657 -30.31 -19.41 -16.26
N GLU A 658 -31.32 -19.57 -15.39
CA GLU A 658 -31.30 -20.60 -14.34
C GLU A 658 -31.36 -22.02 -14.91
N GLN A 659 -32.14 -22.27 -15.97
CA GLN A 659 -32.15 -23.56 -16.68
C GLN A 659 -30.79 -23.92 -17.27
N HIS A 660 -30.04 -22.93 -17.74
CA HIS A 660 -28.66 -23.09 -18.20
C HIS A 660 -27.63 -23.13 -17.06
N GLY A 661 -28.05 -23.10 -15.80
CA GLY A 661 -27.17 -23.25 -14.64
C GLY A 661 -26.65 -21.95 -14.03
N VAL A 662 -27.05 -20.79 -14.55
CA VAL A 662 -26.73 -19.47 -14.00
C VAL A 662 -27.72 -19.10 -12.90
N LYS A 663 -27.37 -19.44 -11.65
CA LYS A 663 -28.29 -19.34 -10.50
C LYS A 663 -28.38 -17.94 -9.87
N ARG A 664 -27.40 -17.07 -10.10
CA ARG A 664 -27.28 -15.77 -9.42
C ARG A 664 -27.72 -14.63 -10.33
N VAL A 665 -29.03 -14.54 -10.58
CA VAL A 665 -29.62 -13.46 -11.40
C VAL A 665 -30.21 -12.35 -10.51
N ARG A 666 -29.78 -11.11 -10.75
CA ARG A 666 -30.10 -9.90 -9.96
C ARG A 666 -30.53 -8.73 -10.85
N SER A 667 -31.33 -7.81 -10.31
CA SER A 667 -31.55 -6.50 -10.93
C SER A 667 -31.21 -5.35 -9.99
N LEU A 668 -30.77 -4.23 -10.58
CA LEU A 668 -30.53 -2.94 -9.93
C LEU A 668 -31.75 -2.03 -10.09
#